data_AF-A0A815C2K1-F1
#
_entry.id   AF-A0A815C2K1-F1
#
_cell.length_a   1.000
_cell.length_b   1.000
_cell.length_c   1.000
_cell.angle_alpha   90.00
_cell.angle_beta   90.00
_cell.angle_gamma   90.00
#
_symmetry.space_group_name_H-M   'P 1'
#
loop_
_entity.id
_entity.type
_entity.pdbx_description
1 polymer ?
#
loop_
_entity_poly.entity_id
_entity_poly.type
_entity_poly.pdbx_seq_one_letter_code
_entity_poly.pdbx_strand_id
1 'polypeptide(L)'
;MSDRDYLPLSATLVKTLTDKLYEKRKAAALEIEKMVRELIAVQNYEQIERICKILSEHFVLSQNGNFRRGGLIGIAALAIACGREAQRFKSYLVPPVLQCFLDNDPKVRYYACESLYNIAKVLRTITLSYFNEIFDCLSKLVCDLEPTVKSGAELCDRLLKDIVIETCTQFEVIAFIPLLRERIYVRNAFTRQFIVSWVSLLTSVPEFDMVQYLPEIMDGLFHILGDPNPEIRKSCEILFSEFLTILKTSQVQPDMFEDMTRILIQNSQSSDDLIQYTALHWLREFLNMPKCHQVLLPHSAGLLSAVLPCFSYEDDNRQNILFTFVDFVFFLFFIFTAKEINSILRQLIKNESTKKSNESNAIHNLPDMTITKMVEVLKTQIQSGASPSRIIALGWVHHLFECLQDQMASHIDVLFPTLFRVLSDPSDEAVLLVLQVFALISTSNRTNTDRNYNDYFTKFIIVLMDLFRTDRSLLEARGSFIIRQLCMLLSPEDIYKTLSETLANEPDTNFASIMVKILSSILLTSTELHDLRIKLKNLQTIESADLFVCLYKTWCHNPVALVALCFLSQNYDHACTLVQLFAEIEVTVDFLIEIDKLVQLLESPIFTYLRLALLDVENNQTLIRALCGLLMLLPGKTDAFHVLRRRLECVPNFIDKFTSIDKRLANLSINSKEKETINDPRKNINFDELQQYYLSIQNRHIDLKKQRYRYAPTSDVRRNRQTSTRYLDKMTMSAPKSPLPQFVCQVCGNFLQQDSSLETIDDQMTKPIASSTTICDESYNELQQGGSDGTIVIRKTLGRKRFGWSITTSQSSLDSANGFALVPHDVNKDLEQKSMREYRNDINIHEKLYDFLSEQYTFDHPLCQECTDTLLDKLDVDLQMATHELTSYKKLLEQLNSSTNVQPENYEKLKQELIELDEEEKRIKDELLKLEQENQRLQNESEQLKKDEQSLEEEEIRYLRDYNEQKRLLFEAEDEQKSIDNQTKHARAQYEKLSKTNAFNAAFHIWHQEHFGTINGFRLGRLPSINVEWSEINAGLGQAALLLNSLAKRIDLQFIKYKIIPLGSHSYIEDLNERKNGKFVQLPLYTGRRHLTWDNQFNKALIAFLDCVNQFKLAIESKNQRFCLPYKMNEKKKGVITDSNGYQFHVSYQVGSQEEWTKALKYMLTNLKWGLTWITSQLPDDMTTSNAIPTTSSPTVTSPR
;
A
#
# COMPACT_ATOMS: atom_id res chain seq x y z
N MET A 1 74.86 34.99 -28.22
CA MET A 1 74.77 36.11 -27.26
C MET A 1 76.17 36.39 -26.75
N SER A 2 76.54 37.65 -26.60
CA SER A 2 77.88 38.07 -26.16
C SER A 2 77.96 38.07 -24.63
N ASP A 3 79.13 37.89 -24.04
CA ASP A 3 79.32 37.89 -22.57
C ASP A 3 78.86 39.20 -21.88
N ARG A 4 78.60 40.27 -22.65
CA ARG A 4 78.06 41.54 -22.16
C ARG A 4 76.55 41.52 -21.92
N ASP A 5 75.82 40.58 -22.52
CA ASP A 5 74.35 40.52 -22.47
C ASP A 5 73.82 39.94 -21.15
N TYR A 6 74.70 39.34 -20.33
CA TYR A 6 74.34 38.67 -19.07
C TYR A 6 74.79 39.44 -17.81
N LEU A 7 75.39 40.63 -17.96
CA LEU A 7 75.78 41.47 -16.81
C LEU A 7 74.56 41.85 -15.96
N PRO A 8 74.59 41.69 -14.62
CA PRO A 8 75.79 41.54 -13.77
C PRO A 8 76.23 40.09 -13.49
N LEU A 9 75.63 39.08 -14.10
CA LEU A 9 76.07 37.69 -13.95
C LEU A 9 77.39 37.48 -14.72
N SER A 10 78.39 36.87 -14.08
CA SER A 10 79.66 36.57 -14.73
C SER A 10 79.51 35.44 -15.75
N ALA A 11 80.34 35.41 -16.80
CA ALA A 11 80.32 34.34 -17.80
C ALA A 11 80.53 32.94 -17.18
N THR A 12 81.34 32.87 -16.11
CA THR A 12 81.55 31.63 -15.33
C THR A 12 80.26 31.20 -14.63
N LEU A 13 79.54 32.14 -14.01
CA LEU A 13 78.28 31.89 -13.31
C LEU A 13 77.17 31.46 -14.27
N VAL A 14 77.07 32.08 -15.46
CA VAL A 14 76.14 31.68 -16.52
C VAL A 14 76.43 30.25 -16.99
N LYS A 15 77.71 29.88 -17.12
CA LYS A 15 78.13 28.54 -17.53
C LYS A 15 77.83 27.47 -16.47
N THR A 16 78.04 27.77 -15.18
CA THR A 16 77.70 26.84 -14.09
C THR A 16 76.20 26.72 -13.87
N LEU A 17 75.44 27.81 -14.05
CA LEU A 17 73.97 27.80 -13.94
C LEU A 17 73.29 27.00 -15.07
N THR A 18 73.94 26.89 -16.23
CA THR A 18 73.46 26.12 -17.40
C THR A 18 74.13 24.74 -17.54
N ASP A 19 74.90 24.30 -16.54
CA ASP A 19 75.55 22.99 -16.54
C ASP A 19 74.50 21.86 -16.50
N LYS A 20 74.87 20.67 -16.98
CA LYS A 20 73.99 19.49 -17.00
C LYS A 20 73.78 18.90 -15.59
N LEU A 21 74.76 19.04 -14.70
CA LEU A 21 74.71 18.51 -13.34
C LEU A 21 73.92 19.44 -12.41
N TYR A 22 72.97 18.87 -11.66
CA TYR A 22 72.15 19.64 -10.70
C TYR A 22 72.98 20.32 -9.61
N GLU A 23 73.95 19.62 -9.01
CA GLU A 23 74.79 20.18 -7.95
C GLU A 23 75.55 21.44 -8.38
N LYS A 24 76.00 21.49 -9.64
CA LYS A 24 76.67 22.68 -10.18
C LYS A 24 75.71 23.85 -10.40
N ARG A 25 74.49 23.57 -10.86
CA ARG A 25 73.43 24.59 -10.98
C ARG A 25 73.03 25.13 -9.61
N LYS A 26 72.92 24.24 -8.62
CA LYS A 26 72.61 24.61 -7.22
C LYS A 26 73.72 25.47 -6.60
N ALA A 27 74.99 25.12 -6.81
CA ALA A 27 76.11 25.96 -6.38
C ALA A 27 76.06 27.36 -7.02
N ALA A 28 75.78 27.45 -8.32
CA ALA A 28 75.58 28.73 -8.99
C ALA A 28 74.37 29.52 -8.45
N ALA A 29 73.26 28.83 -8.13
CA ALA A 29 72.09 29.46 -7.52
C ALA A 29 72.39 30.03 -6.13
N LEU A 30 73.20 29.34 -5.30
CA LEU A 30 73.67 29.85 -4.00
C LEU A 30 74.59 31.07 -4.15
N GLU A 31 75.40 31.14 -5.21
CA GLU A 31 76.19 32.33 -5.53
C GLU A 31 75.30 33.52 -5.93
N ILE A 32 74.25 33.28 -6.72
CA ILE A 32 73.22 34.30 -7.03
C ILE A 32 72.54 34.75 -5.73
N GLU A 33 72.18 33.82 -4.85
CA GLU A 33 71.55 34.13 -3.56
C GLU A 33 72.44 35.04 -2.71
N LYS A 34 73.74 34.73 -2.60
CA LYS A 34 74.71 35.54 -1.88
C LYS A 34 74.85 36.94 -2.50
N MET A 35 74.98 37.02 -3.82
CA MET A 35 75.07 38.29 -4.55
C MET A 35 73.84 39.17 -4.31
N VAL A 36 72.65 38.59 -4.39
CA VAL A 36 71.39 39.33 -4.17
C VAL A 36 71.28 39.80 -2.72
N ARG A 37 71.68 39.00 -1.71
CA ARG A 37 71.71 39.45 -0.31
C ARG A 37 72.66 40.63 -0.09
N GLU A 38 73.83 40.63 -0.72
CA GLU A 38 74.76 41.76 -0.68
C GLU A 38 74.16 43.02 -1.33
N LEU A 39 73.48 42.88 -2.48
CA LEU A 39 72.81 43.99 -3.16
C LEU A 39 71.64 44.57 -2.35
N ILE A 40 70.91 43.72 -1.61
CA ILE A 40 69.84 44.16 -0.70
C ILE A 40 70.42 44.94 0.47
N ALA A 41 71.55 44.49 1.04
CA ALA A 41 72.23 45.20 2.13
C ALA A 41 72.67 46.61 1.71
N VAL A 42 72.99 46.79 0.42
CA VAL A 42 73.37 48.10 -0.19
C VAL A 42 72.15 48.83 -0.79
N GLN A 43 70.94 48.28 -0.70
CA GLN A 43 69.70 48.83 -1.27
C GLN A 43 69.74 49.10 -2.80
N ASN A 44 70.55 48.33 -3.54
CA ASN A 44 70.67 48.48 -4.99
C ASN A 44 69.63 47.63 -5.74
N TYR A 45 68.38 48.08 -5.71
CA TYR A 45 67.25 47.37 -6.33
C TYR A 45 67.30 47.33 -7.85
N GLU A 46 67.95 48.30 -8.52
CA GLU A 46 68.06 48.36 -9.98
C GLU A 46 68.90 47.20 -10.52
N GLN A 47 69.99 46.85 -9.84
CA GLN A 47 70.81 45.69 -10.23
C GLN A 47 70.08 44.37 -10.00
N ILE A 48 69.29 44.26 -8.93
CA ILE A 48 68.46 43.08 -8.66
C ILE A 48 67.40 42.94 -9.75
N GLU A 49 66.74 44.03 -10.16
CA GLU A 49 65.77 44.01 -11.26
C GLU A 49 66.41 43.54 -12.59
N ARG A 50 67.63 43.99 -12.89
CA ARG A 50 68.36 43.51 -14.07
C ARG A 50 68.65 42.01 -13.99
N ILE A 51 69.04 41.49 -12.83
CA ILE A 51 69.23 40.04 -12.62
C ILE A 51 67.91 39.29 -12.81
N CYS A 52 66.81 39.78 -12.22
CA CYS A 52 65.47 39.22 -12.40
C CYS A 52 65.09 39.14 -13.87
N LYS A 53 65.31 40.22 -14.62
CA LYS A 53 64.99 40.30 -16.05
C LYS A 53 65.81 39.31 -16.88
N ILE A 54 67.11 39.18 -16.58
CA ILE A 54 67.97 38.21 -17.27
C ILE A 54 67.53 36.77 -17.00
N LEU A 55 67.28 36.42 -15.75
CA LEU A 55 66.85 35.07 -15.39
C LEU A 55 65.45 34.74 -15.93
N SER A 56 64.52 35.69 -15.92
CA SER A 56 63.17 35.50 -16.48
C SER A 56 63.17 35.46 -18.02
N GLU A 57 63.66 36.51 -18.68
CA GLU A 57 63.51 36.66 -20.14
C GLU A 57 64.55 35.88 -20.95
N HIS A 58 65.80 35.75 -20.46
CA HIS A 58 66.87 35.12 -21.24
C HIS A 58 67.13 33.65 -20.86
N PHE A 59 66.78 33.23 -19.64
CA PHE A 59 66.96 31.85 -19.21
C PHE A 59 65.65 31.05 -19.25
N VAL A 60 64.63 31.48 -18.49
CA VAL A 60 63.36 30.73 -18.37
C VAL A 60 62.61 30.63 -19.70
N LEU A 61 62.66 31.67 -20.54
CA LEU A 61 62.04 31.66 -21.89
C LEU A 61 62.97 31.12 -22.99
N SER A 62 64.14 30.57 -22.65
CA SER A 62 65.09 30.05 -23.62
C SER A 62 64.59 28.77 -24.29
N GLN A 63 64.94 28.56 -25.56
CA GLN A 63 64.66 27.29 -26.24
C GLN A 63 65.48 26.12 -25.67
N ASN A 64 66.59 26.39 -24.97
CA ASN A 64 67.44 25.36 -24.38
C ASN A 64 66.94 24.93 -22.99
N GLY A 65 66.64 23.64 -22.83
CA GLY A 65 66.16 23.08 -21.57
C GLY A 65 67.09 23.31 -20.37
N ASN A 66 68.42 23.32 -20.55
CA ASN A 66 69.35 23.60 -19.44
C ASN A 66 69.33 25.07 -19.02
N PHE A 67 69.09 25.99 -19.96
CA PHE A 67 68.88 27.41 -19.63
C PHE A 67 67.60 27.59 -18.83
N ARG A 68 66.51 26.91 -19.22
CA ARG A 68 65.25 26.97 -18.45
C ARG A 68 65.41 26.44 -17.04
N ARG A 69 66.03 25.26 -16.87
CA ARG A 69 66.32 24.67 -15.54
C ARG A 69 67.20 25.59 -14.68
N GLY A 70 68.23 26.19 -15.29
CA GLY A 70 69.11 27.17 -14.62
C GLY A 70 68.40 28.47 -14.24
N GLY A 71 67.51 28.96 -15.11
CA GLY A 71 66.68 30.12 -14.86
C GLY A 71 65.73 29.90 -13.68
N LEU A 72 65.03 28.76 -13.67
CA LEU A 72 64.06 28.41 -12.62
C LEU A 72 64.72 28.37 -11.23
N ILE A 73 65.84 27.63 -11.08
CA ILE A 73 66.57 27.56 -9.81
C ILE A 73 67.19 28.92 -9.42
N GLY A 74 67.62 29.71 -10.41
CA GLY A 74 68.14 31.06 -10.19
C GLY A 74 67.07 32.04 -9.70
N ILE A 75 65.87 32.02 -10.28
CA ILE A 75 64.73 32.84 -9.84
C ILE A 75 64.30 32.45 -8.42
N ALA A 76 64.25 31.15 -8.12
CA ALA A 76 63.92 30.67 -6.78
C ALA A 76 64.94 31.14 -5.73
N ALA A 77 66.24 31.00 -6.01
CA ALA A 77 67.32 31.48 -5.14
C ALA A 77 67.29 33.00 -4.96
N LEU A 78 67.00 33.75 -6.04
CA LEU A 78 66.81 35.20 -5.97
C LEU A 78 65.62 35.57 -5.07
N ALA A 79 64.49 34.86 -5.18
CA ALA A 79 63.33 35.10 -4.32
C ALA A 79 63.66 34.84 -2.85
N ILE A 80 64.37 33.74 -2.54
CA ILE A 80 64.82 33.41 -1.17
C ILE A 80 65.75 34.50 -0.63
N ALA A 81 66.72 34.97 -1.42
CA ALA A 81 67.60 36.06 -1.02
C ALA A 81 66.86 37.36 -0.74
N CYS A 82 65.84 37.68 -1.56
CA CYS A 82 65.04 38.89 -1.45
C CYS A 82 64.15 38.94 -0.21
N GLY A 83 63.74 37.79 0.34
CA GLY A 83 62.84 37.74 1.49
C GLY A 83 61.60 38.62 1.26
N ARG A 84 61.27 39.51 2.19
CA ARG A 84 60.10 40.41 2.07
C ARG A 84 60.18 41.38 0.89
N GLU A 85 61.39 41.75 0.44
CA GLU A 85 61.57 42.66 -0.70
C GLU A 85 61.27 41.97 -2.05
N ALA A 86 61.11 40.64 -2.07
CA ALA A 86 60.74 39.89 -3.27
C ALA A 86 59.41 40.37 -3.88
N GLN A 87 58.54 40.97 -3.07
CA GLN A 87 57.27 41.56 -3.50
C GLN A 87 57.42 42.59 -4.63
N ARG A 88 58.53 43.33 -4.67
CA ARG A 88 58.81 44.36 -5.69
C ARG A 88 59.04 43.75 -7.07
N PHE A 89 59.49 42.50 -7.11
CA PHE A 89 59.89 41.82 -8.34
C PHE A 89 58.88 40.75 -8.77
N LYS A 90 57.71 40.67 -8.15
CA LYS A 90 56.71 39.60 -8.35
C LYS A 90 56.36 39.31 -9.82
N SER A 91 56.33 40.34 -10.69
CA SER A 91 56.06 40.23 -12.12
C SER A 91 57.13 39.45 -12.90
N TYR A 92 58.37 39.43 -12.39
CA TYR A 92 59.48 38.68 -12.97
C TYR A 92 59.69 37.32 -12.31
N LEU A 93 59.02 37.05 -11.19
CA LEU A 93 59.17 35.81 -10.43
C LEU A 93 58.09 34.78 -10.81
N VAL A 94 56.81 35.15 -10.74
CA VAL A 94 55.70 34.18 -10.85
C VAL A 94 55.32 33.85 -12.30
N PRO A 95 54.99 34.83 -13.17
CA PRO A 95 54.52 34.52 -14.54
C PRO A 95 55.51 33.69 -15.39
N PRO A 96 56.84 33.95 -15.38
CA PRO A 96 57.78 33.14 -16.14
C PRO A 96 57.83 31.68 -15.69
N VAL A 97 57.72 31.44 -14.38
CA VAL A 97 57.70 30.08 -13.82
C VAL A 97 56.44 29.34 -14.24
N LEU A 98 55.28 30.00 -14.26
CA LEU A 98 54.02 29.39 -14.71
C LEU A 98 54.06 28.99 -16.18
N GLN A 99 54.75 29.73 -17.05
CA GLN A 99 54.92 29.34 -18.46
C GLN A 99 55.68 28.01 -18.61
N CYS A 100 56.58 27.69 -17.68
CA CYS A 100 57.29 26.41 -17.66
C CYS A 100 56.46 25.23 -17.15
N PHE A 101 55.23 25.44 -16.65
CA PHE A 101 54.37 24.34 -16.19
C PHE A 101 53.85 23.51 -17.36
N LEU A 102 53.81 24.08 -18.57
CA LEU A 102 53.41 23.39 -19.79
C LEU A 102 54.61 23.03 -20.69
N ASP A 103 55.83 23.00 -20.13
CA ASP A 103 57.02 22.65 -20.88
C ASP A 103 56.98 21.20 -21.36
N ASN A 104 57.53 20.91 -22.54
CA ASN A 104 57.62 19.55 -23.05
C ASN A 104 58.54 18.66 -22.19
N ASP A 105 59.55 19.24 -21.54
CA ASP A 105 60.52 18.52 -20.72
C ASP A 105 60.01 18.33 -19.27
N PRO A 106 59.77 17.09 -18.81
CA PRO A 106 59.26 16.82 -17.46
C PRO A 106 60.19 17.35 -16.36
N LYS A 107 61.51 17.39 -16.59
CA LYS A 107 62.45 17.95 -15.61
C LYS A 107 62.26 19.45 -15.46
N VAL A 108 61.97 20.17 -16.56
CA VAL A 108 61.68 21.61 -16.51
C VAL A 108 60.39 21.86 -15.74
N ARG A 109 59.33 21.07 -16.00
CA ARG A 109 58.07 21.15 -15.24
C ARG A 109 58.27 20.91 -13.75
N TYR A 110 59.05 19.89 -13.37
CA TYR A 110 59.39 19.62 -11.96
C TYR A 110 60.12 20.79 -11.31
N TYR A 111 61.17 21.31 -11.95
CA TYR A 111 61.91 22.47 -11.42
C TYR A 111 61.03 23.72 -11.35
N ALA A 112 60.03 23.84 -12.22
CA ALA A 112 59.07 24.93 -12.15
C ALA A 112 58.18 24.80 -10.91
N CYS A 113 57.70 23.60 -10.57
CA CYS A 113 57.01 23.35 -9.29
C CYS A 113 57.90 23.67 -8.09
N GLU A 114 59.14 23.16 -8.05
CA GLU A 114 60.10 23.43 -6.96
C GLU A 114 60.37 24.94 -6.81
N SER A 115 60.50 25.64 -7.93
CA SER A 115 60.74 27.09 -7.95
C SER A 115 59.51 27.85 -7.46
N LEU A 116 58.30 27.50 -7.93
CA LEU A 116 57.07 28.12 -7.45
C LEU A 116 56.86 27.88 -5.96
N TYR A 117 57.12 26.68 -5.45
CA TYR A 117 57.04 26.37 -4.02
C TYR A 117 57.91 27.30 -3.18
N ASN A 118 59.18 27.46 -3.59
CA ASN A 118 60.11 28.35 -2.90
C ASN A 118 59.71 29.83 -3.00
N ILE A 119 59.24 30.27 -4.17
CA ILE A 119 58.75 31.64 -4.38
C ILE A 119 57.51 31.91 -3.53
N ALA A 120 56.53 31.00 -3.54
CA ALA A 120 55.28 31.12 -2.78
C ALA A 120 55.54 31.14 -1.27
N LYS A 121 56.51 30.37 -0.79
CA LYS A 121 56.94 30.37 0.62
C LYS A 121 57.47 31.73 1.07
N VAL A 122 58.11 32.48 0.17
CA VAL A 122 58.63 33.82 0.45
C VAL A 122 57.54 34.88 0.28
N LEU A 123 56.77 34.83 -0.80
CA LEU A 123 55.76 35.84 -1.15
C LEU A 123 54.48 35.74 -0.31
N ARG A 124 54.17 34.57 0.27
CA ARG A 124 52.99 34.33 1.12
C ARG A 124 51.72 34.91 0.50
N THR A 125 51.03 35.87 1.14
CA THR A 125 49.79 36.49 0.61
C THR A 125 49.94 37.04 -0.80
N ILE A 126 51.11 37.59 -1.17
CA ILE A 126 51.30 38.20 -2.49
C ILE A 126 51.15 37.16 -3.60
N THR A 127 51.44 35.88 -3.31
CA THR A 127 51.20 34.74 -4.22
C THR A 127 49.73 34.65 -4.64
N LEU A 128 48.79 35.00 -3.75
CA LEU A 128 47.35 34.93 -4.03
C LEU A 128 46.91 35.89 -5.14
N SER A 129 47.68 36.94 -5.44
CA SER A 129 47.39 37.81 -6.60
C SER A 129 47.50 37.10 -7.96
N TYR A 130 48.15 35.93 -8.00
CA TYR A 130 48.25 35.05 -9.17
C TYR A 130 47.48 33.74 -8.96
N PHE A 131 46.59 33.67 -7.96
CA PHE A 131 45.95 32.41 -7.55
C PHE A 131 45.23 31.71 -8.71
N ASN A 132 44.41 32.42 -9.49
CA ASN A 132 43.66 31.82 -10.59
C ASN A 132 44.59 31.20 -11.65
N GLU A 133 45.69 31.86 -11.99
CA GLU A 133 46.69 31.35 -12.94
C GLU A 133 47.44 30.13 -12.37
N ILE A 134 47.84 30.21 -11.10
CA ILE A 134 48.52 29.11 -10.40
C ILE A 134 47.60 27.89 -10.30
N PHE A 135 46.35 28.08 -9.87
CA PHE A 135 45.34 27.03 -9.75
C PHE A 135 45.09 26.36 -11.11
N ASP A 136 44.93 27.16 -12.16
CA ASP A 136 44.70 26.64 -13.52
C ASP A 136 45.87 25.75 -13.99
N CYS A 137 47.10 26.18 -13.76
CA CYS A 137 48.27 25.41 -14.15
C CYS A 137 48.47 24.16 -13.27
N LEU A 138 48.25 24.27 -11.95
CA LEU A 138 48.31 23.12 -11.03
C LEU A 138 47.25 22.07 -11.38
N SER A 139 46.02 22.48 -11.70
CA SER A 139 44.93 21.56 -12.08
C SER A 139 45.26 20.65 -13.26
N LYS A 140 46.14 21.13 -14.16
CA LYS A 140 46.68 20.38 -15.31
C LYS A 140 47.87 19.50 -14.91
N LEU A 141 48.74 19.99 -14.04
CA LEU A 141 49.94 19.27 -13.56
C LEU A 141 49.64 18.09 -12.63
N VAL A 142 48.55 18.10 -11.87
CA VAL A 142 48.17 16.92 -11.06
C VAL A 142 47.90 15.69 -11.95
N CYS A 143 47.64 15.91 -13.25
CA CYS A 143 47.45 14.84 -14.24
C CYS A 143 48.71 14.49 -15.04
N ASP A 144 49.88 15.00 -14.66
CA ASP A 144 51.11 14.80 -15.43
C ASP A 144 51.49 13.31 -15.55
N LEU A 145 52.10 12.93 -16.68
CA LEU A 145 52.56 11.57 -16.90
C LEU A 145 53.75 11.22 -15.98
N GLU A 146 54.53 12.22 -15.59
CA GLU A 146 55.73 12.04 -14.77
C GLU A 146 55.40 12.11 -13.26
N PRO A 147 55.65 11.04 -12.48
CA PRO A 147 55.34 11.02 -11.04
C PRO A 147 56.08 12.08 -10.22
N THR A 148 57.30 12.43 -10.61
CA THR A 148 58.08 13.47 -9.92
C THR A 148 57.44 14.85 -10.05
N VAL A 149 56.87 15.16 -11.22
CA VAL A 149 56.13 16.41 -11.47
C VAL A 149 54.84 16.45 -10.65
N LYS A 150 54.10 15.34 -10.59
CA LYS A 150 52.90 15.21 -9.74
C LYS A 150 53.19 15.51 -8.27
N SER A 151 54.24 14.88 -7.71
CA SER A 151 54.66 15.14 -6.33
C SER A 151 55.07 16.60 -6.10
N GLY A 152 55.74 17.22 -7.08
CA GLY A 152 56.04 18.65 -7.06
C GLY A 152 54.78 19.53 -7.05
N ALA A 153 53.80 19.21 -7.89
CA ALA A 153 52.53 19.92 -7.95
C ALA A 153 51.72 19.77 -6.64
N GLU A 154 51.73 18.60 -6.01
CA GLU A 154 51.09 18.36 -4.70
C GLU A 154 51.74 19.16 -3.56
N LEU A 155 53.06 19.38 -3.60
CA LEU A 155 53.75 20.25 -2.64
C LEU A 155 53.32 21.71 -2.81
N CYS A 156 53.22 22.19 -4.05
CA CYS A 156 52.70 23.52 -4.36
C CYS A 156 51.24 23.68 -3.93
N ASP A 157 50.41 22.68 -4.23
CA ASP A 157 49.01 22.64 -3.84
C ASP A 157 48.85 22.77 -2.32
N ARG A 158 49.52 21.93 -1.54
CA ARG A 158 49.47 21.99 -0.07
C ARG A 158 49.90 23.35 0.48
N LEU A 159 51.03 23.88 0.00
CA LEU A 159 51.49 25.19 0.44
C LEU A 159 50.50 26.30 0.07
N LEU A 160 49.88 26.23 -1.11
CA LEU A 160 48.89 27.22 -1.53
C LEU A 160 47.64 27.16 -0.63
N LYS A 161 47.19 25.96 -0.27
CA LYS A 161 46.10 25.76 0.69
C LYS A 161 46.45 26.34 2.06
N ASP A 162 47.66 26.08 2.55
CA ASP A 162 48.15 26.64 3.82
C ASP A 162 48.16 28.18 3.80
N ILE A 163 48.61 28.79 2.69
CA ILE A 163 48.59 30.25 2.52
C ILE A 163 47.15 30.78 2.54
N VAL A 164 46.22 30.12 1.84
CA VAL A 164 44.80 30.52 1.83
C VAL A 164 44.18 30.42 3.23
N ILE A 165 44.49 29.36 4.00
CA ILE A 165 44.01 29.23 5.39
C ILE A 165 44.62 30.33 6.28
N GLU A 166 45.93 30.57 6.20
CA GLU A 166 46.62 31.58 7.01
C GLU A 166 46.14 33.02 6.71
N THR A 167 45.73 33.28 5.47
CA THR A 167 45.43 34.63 4.96
C THR A 167 44.01 34.74 4.39
N CYS A 168 43.06 34.00 4.98
CA CYS A 168 41.69 33.85 4.47
C CYS A 168 40.97 35.19 4.21
N THR A 169 41.18 36.20 5.06
CA THR A 169 40.58 37.55 4.90
C THR A 169 41.06 38.32 3.66
N GLN A 170 42.17 37.92 3.06
CA GLN A 170 42.78 38.56 1.89
C GLN A 170 42.52 37.79 0.59
N PHE A 171 41.89 36.61 0.67
CA PHE A 171 41.58 35.77 -0.48
C PHE A 171 40.21 36.11 -1.07
N GLU A 172 40.17 36.54 -2.33
CA GLU A 172 38.93 36.90 -3.03
C GLU A 172 38.26 35.67 -3.66
N VAL A 173 37.47 34.94 -2.89
CA VAL A 173 36.72 33.76 -3.36
C VAL A 173 35.85 34.09 -4.58
N ILE A 174 35.20 35.27 -4.60
CA ILE A 174 34.32 35.72 -5.70
C ILE A 174 35.04 35.68 -7.06
N ALA A 175 36.32 36.08 -7.10
CA ALA A 175 37.11 36.09 -8.33
C ALA A 175 37.54 34.68 -8.79
N PHE A 176 37.51 33.70 -7.89
CA PHE A 176 37.85 32.31 -8.17
C PHE A 176 36.66 31.47 -8.68
N ILE A 177 35.44 31.73 -8.20
CA ILE A 177 34.24 30.95 -8.54
C ILE A 177 34.03 30.73 -10.06
N PRO A 178 34.21 31.74 -10.95
CA PRO A 178 34.07 31.52 -12.39
C PRO A 178 35.02 30.45 -12.95
N LEU A 179 36.27 30.44 -12.49
CA LEU A 179 37.27 29.44 -12.91
C LEU A 179 36.91 28.05 -12.36
N LEU A 180 36.46 27.97 -11.11
CA LEU A 180 35.99 26.72 -10.51
C LEU A 180 34.80 26.13 -11.29
N ARG A 181 33.83 26.98 -11.65
CA ARG A 181 32.64 26.59 -12.43
C ARG A 181 33.00 26.01 -13.80
N GLU A 182 34.02 26.55 -14.46
CA GLU A 182 34.50 26.02 -15.74
C GLU A 182 35.21 24.66 -15.55
N ARG A 183 36.05 24.54 -14.52
CA ARG A 183 36.92 23.38 -14.32
C ARG A 183 36.22 22.15 -13.73
N ILE A 184 35.09 22.31 -13.06
CA ILE A 184 34.38 21.21 -12.38
C ILE A 184 33.89 20.09 -13.32
N TYR A 185 33.67 20.39 -14.60
CA TYR A 185 33.21 19.41 -15.61
C TYR A 185 34.36 18.65 -16.31
N VAL A 186 35.60 18.78 -15.84
CA VAL A 186 36.74 18.02 -16.38
C VAL A 186 36.54 16.52 -16.17
N ARG A 187 36.96 15.70 -17.14
CA ARG A 187 36.81 14.22 -17.10
C ARG A 187 37.93 13.48 -16.36
N ASN A 188 39.09 14.12 -16.16
CA ASN A 188 40.23 13.46 -15.55
C ASN A 188 40.04 13.27 -14.04
N ALA A 189 40.15 12.04 -13.55
CA ALA A 189 40.00 11.67 -12.15
C ALA A 189 40.91 12.47 -11.20
N PHE A 190 42.19 12.67 -11.55
CA PHE A 190 43.12 13.42 -10.71
C PHE A 190 42.75 14.91 -10.60
N THR A 191 42.30 15.53 -11.70
CA THR A 191 41.78 16.90 -11.65
C THR A 191 40.49 16.98 -10.83
N ARG A 192 39.59 16.00 -10.95
CA ARG A 192 38.35 15.95 -10.15
C ARG A 192 38.65 15.86 -8.65
N GLN A 193 39.57 14.97 -8.26
CA GLN A 193 40.04 14.86 -6.88
C GLN A 193 40.66 16.16 -6.37
N PHE A 194 41.49 16.82 -7.19
CA PHE A 194 42.05 18.13 -6.89
C PHE A 194 40.96 19.17 -6.65
N ILE A 195 39.95 19.26 -7.53
CA ILE A 195 38.83 20.19 -7.41
C ILE A 195 38.02 19.93 -6.13
N VAL A 196 37.62 18.68 -5.86
CA VAL A 196 36.88 18.31 -4.65
C VAL A 196 37.66 18.70 -3.39
N SER A 197 38.99 18.48 -3.39
CA SER A 197 39.86 18.88 -2.27
C SER A 197 39.87 20.39 -2.04
N TRP A 198 39.86 21.20 -3.10
CA TRP A 198 39.77 22.67 -2.97
C TRP A 198 38.40 23.15 -2.51
N VAL A 199 37.32 22.57 -3.02
CA VAL A 199 35.95 22.92 -2.56
C VAL A 199 35.77 22.54 -1.09
N SER A 200 36.27 21.38 -0.65
CA SER A 200 36.24 20.95 0.75
C SER A 200 37.04 21.90 1.65
N LEU A 201 38.25 22.29 1.25
CA LEU A 201 39.04 23.29 1.97
C LEU A 201 38.28 24.61 2.14
N LEU A 202 37.77 25.17 1.05
CA LEU A 202 37.05 26.44 1.09
C LEU A 202 35.77 26.36 1.93
N THR A 203 35.13 25.18 1.98
CA THR A 203 33.95 24.95 2.82
C THR A 203 34.29 24.81 4.30
N SER A 204 35.49 24.32 4.63
CA SER A 204 35.95 24.15 6.02
C SER A 204 36.37 25.45 6.72
N VAL A 205 36.68 26.50 5.95
CA VAL A 205 37.14 27.80 6.46
C VAL A 205 35.93 28.70 6.76
N PRO A 206 35.67 29.09 8.02
CA PRO A 206 34.46 29.83 8.41
C PRO A 206 34.30 31.21 7.76
N GLU A 207 35.40 31.86 7.38
CA GLU A 207 35.37 33.16 6.70
C GLU A 207 34.81 33.09 5.28
N PHE A 208 34.77 31.89 4.67
CA PHE A 208 34.22 31.67 3.36
C PHE A 208 32.82 31.06 3.46
N ASP A 209 31.81 31.84 3.11
CA ASP A 209 30.49 31.28 2.88
C ASP A 209 30.43 30.67 1.47
N MET A 210 30.73 29.37 1.36
CA MET A 210 30.66 28.62 0.10
C MET A 210 29.21 28.25 -0.28
N VAL A 211 28.26 28.35 0.65
CA VAL A 211 26.87 27.95 0.43
C VAL A 211 26.19 28.83 -0.61
N GLN A 212 26.47 30.13 -0.60
CA GLN A 212 25.99 31.10 -1.61
C GLN A 212 26.39 30.76 -3.06
N TYR A 213 27.46 30.00 -3.27
CA TYR A 213 27.89 29.56 -4.61
C TYR A 213 27.47 28.12 -4.94
N LEU A 214 26.91 27.39 -3.98
CA LEU A 214 26.52 25.98 -4.15
C LEU A 214 25.59 25.76 -5.36
N PRO A 215 24.53 26.56 -5.61
CA PRO A 215 23.67 26.35 -6.78
C PRO A 215 24.41 26.34 -8.12
N GLU A 216 25.53 27.07 -8.22
CA GLU A 216 26.31 27.18 -9.46
C GLU A 216 27.28 26.01 -9.67
N ILE A 217 27.72 25.36 -8.60
CA ILE A 217 28.70 24.26 -8.63
C ILE A 217 28.08 22.88 -8.39
N MET A 218 26.86 22.81 -7.85
CA MET A 218 26.25 21.55 -7.39
C MET A 218 26.08 20.52 -8.51
N ASP A 219 25.65 20.94 -9.71
CA ASP A 219 25.53 20.03 -10.86
C ASP A 219 26.89 19.45 -11.28
N GLY A 220 27.93 20.29 -11.24
CA GLY A 220 29.32 19.85 -11.45
C GLY A 220 29.80 18.85 -10.40
N LEU A 221 29.43 19.03 -9.13
CA LEU A 221 29.72 18.07 -8.07
C LEU A 221 28.99 16.74 -8.28
N PHE A 222 27.72 16.75 -8.74
CA PHE A 222 27.02 15.52 -9.12
C PHE A 222 27.71 14.81 -10.29
N HIS A 223 28.27 15.55 -11.24
CA HIS A 223 29.06 14.97 -12.32
C HIS A 223 30.36 14.29 -11.82
N ILE A 224 30.98 14.83 -10.76
CA ILE A 224 32.14 14.21 -10.10
C ILE A 224 31.72 13.01 -9.22
N LEU A 225 30.53 13.04 -8.62
CA LEU A 225 29.99 11.93 -7.83
C LEU A 225 29.80 10.65 -8.67
N GLY A 226 29.51 10.80 -9.97
CA GLY A 226 29.47 9.69 -10.93
C GLY A 226 30.83 9.20 -11.43
N ASP A 227 31.94 9.59 -10.80
CA ASP A 227 33.28 9.13 -11.21
C ASP A 227 33.45 7.62 -10.95
N PRO A 228 34.09 6.85 -11.84
CA PRO A 228 34.35 5.43 -11.61
C PRO A 228 35.27 5.13 -10.43
N ASN A 229 36.09 6.10 -9.97
CA ASN A 229 36.99 5.92 -8.83
C ASN A 229 36.26 6.04 -7.48
N PRO A 230 36.25 4.99 -6.63
CA PRO A 230 35.53 4.99 -5.36
C PRO A 230 36.02 6.04 -4.36
N GLU A 231 37.32 6.37 -4.34
CA GLU A 231 37.87 7.37 -3.41
C GLU A 231 37.38 8.78 -3.75
N ILE A 232 37.22 9.07 -5.04
CA ILE A 232 36.67 10.36 -5.51
C ILE A 232 35.19 10.45 -5.16
N ARG A 233 34.43 9.38 -5.39
CA ARG A 233 33.02 9.31 -5.00
C ARG A 233 32.85 9.56 -3.51
N LYS A 234 33.58 8.82 -2.67
CA LYS A 234 33.55 8.97 -1.21
C LYS A 234 33.90 10.38 -0.75
N SER A 235 34.95 10.98 -1.34
CA SER A 235 35.33 12.36 -1.04
C SER A 235 34.23 13.36 -1.41
N CYS A 236 33.56 13.13 -2.54
CA CYS A 236 32.43 13.97 -2.99
C CYS A 236 31.18 13.77 -2.12
N GLU A 237 30.88 12.54 -1.67
CA GLU A 237 29.78 12.23 -0.74
C GLU A 237 29.96 12.93 0.63
N ILE A 238 31.19 12.91 1.16
CA ILE A 238 31.53 13.63 2.39
C ILE A 238 31.29 15.13 2.20
N LEU A 239 31.74 15.69 1.07
CA LEU A 239 31.52 17.10 0.74
C LEU A 239 30.03 17.46 0.63
N PHE A 240 29.21 16.63 -0.01
CA PHE A 240 27.76 16.82 -0.01
C PHE A 240 27.18 16.75 1.42
N SER A 241 27.64 15.83 2.25
CA SER A 241 27.17 15.71 3.64
C SER A 241 27.52 16.95 4.48
N GLU A 242 28.71 17.52 4.28
CA GLU A 242 29.14 18.78 4.89
C GLU A 242 28.25 19.94 4.47
N PHE A 243 28.04 20.15 3.16
CA PHE A 243 27.15 21.20 2.66
C PHE A 243 25.73 21.07 3.20
N LEU A 244 25.18 19.86 3.27
CA LEU A 244 23.85 19.63 3.80
C LEU A 244 23.75 19.96 5.29
N THR A 245 24.80 19.67 6.06
CA THR A 245 24.89 20.02 7.48
C THR A 245 24.94 21.53 7.68
N ILE A 246 25.73 22.24 6.87
CA ILE A 246 25.81 23.71 6.90
C ILE A 246 24.46 24.33 6.47
N LEU A 247 23.80 23.79 5.45
CA LEU A 247 22.49 24.26 5.00
C LEU A 247 21.41 24.14 6.07
N LYS A 248 21.46 23.12 6.93
CA LYS A 248 20.50 22.95 8.04
C LYS A 248 20.59 24.08 9.05
N THR A 249 21.80 24.49 9.42
CA THR A 249 22.05 25.52 10.45
C THR A 249 22.05 26.95 9.91
N SER A 250 22.32 27.15 8.62
CA SER A 250 22.47 28.47 8.01
C SER A 250 21.14 29.17 7.65
N GLN A 251 21.13 30.49 7.71
CA GLN A 251 20.03 31.33 7.21
C GLN A 251 20.27 31.69 5.74
N VAL A 252 19.77 30.85 4.84
CA VAL A 252 19.94 31.00 3.37
C VAL A 252 18.66 31.59 2.76
N GLN A 253 18.81 32.40 1.71
CA GLN A 253 17.68 32.99 1.00
C GLN A 253 16.80 31.90 0.33
N PRO A 254 15.46 32.07 0.30
CA PRO A 254 14.55 31.10 -0.30
C PRO A 254 14.87 30.76 -1.77
N ASP A 255 15.26 31.75 -2.59
CA ASP A 255 15.51 31.59 -4.02
C ASP A 255 16.62 30.56 -4.33
N MET A 256 17.64 30.46 -3.46
CA MET A 256 18.72 29.48 -3.64
C MET A 256 18.22 28.04 -3.48
N PHE A 257 17.25 27.79 -2.59
CA PHE A 257 16.65 26.47 -2.45
C PHE A 257 15.87 26.09 -3.71
N GLU A 258 15.32 27.05 -4.45
CA GLU A 258 14.61 26.80 -5.70
C GLU A 258 15.55 26.24 -6.77
N ASP A 259 16.68 26.92 -6.98
CA ASP A 259 17.69 26.50 -7.97
C ASP A 259 18.29 25.13 -7.61
N MET A 260 18.61 24.90 -6.34
CA MET A 260 19.08 23.59 -5.88
C MET A 260 18.01 22.50 -6.09
N THR A 261 16.74 22.79 -5.77
CA THR A 261 15.65 21.83 -5.97
C THR A 261 15.52 21.41 -7.43
N ARG A 262 15.68 22.33 -8.37
CA ARG A 262 15.62 22.04 -9.81
C ARG A 262 16.73 21.08 -10.25
N ILE A 263 17.96 21.32 -9.79
CA ILE A 263 19.13 20.46 -10.07
C ILE A 263 18.96 19.08 -9.43
N LEU A 264 18.44 19.02 -8.19
CA LEU A 264 18.20 17.77 -7.49
C LEU A 264 17.12 16.92 -8.17
N ILE A 265 16.03 17.53 -8.66
CA ILE A 265 14.99 16.83 -9.43
C ILE A 265 15.59 16.25 -10.72
N GLN A 266 16.43 17.00 -11.43
CA GLN A 266 17.09 16.49 -12.63
C GLN A 266 18.02 15.30 -12.31
N ASN A 267 18.86 15.42 -11.28
CA ASN A 267 19.81 14.37 -10.92
C ASN A 267 19.15 13.13 -10.27
N SER A 268 17.95 13.29 -9.67
CA SER A 268 17.16 12.15 -9.19
C SER A 268 16.67 11.21 -10.31
N GLN A 269 16.66 11.68 -11.56
CA GLN A 269 16.30 10.89 -12.74
C GLN A 269 17.53 10.27 -13.43
N SER A 270 18.72 10.36 -12.80
CA SER A 270 19.94 9.75 -13.31
C SER A 270 19.82 8.22 -13.36
N SER A 271 20.50 7.59 -14.32
CA SER A 271 20.67 6.14 -14.38
C SER A 271 21.70 5.61 -13.37
N ASP A 272 22.51 6.51 -12.79
CA ASP A 272 23.47 6.16 -11.75
C ASP A 272 22.77 6.14 -10.39
N ASP A 273 22.75 4.97 -9.77
CA ASP A 273 22.17 4.68 -8.48
C ASP A 273 22.62 5.62 -7.35
N LEU A 274 23.91 5.96 -7.30
CA LEU A 274 24.47 6.78 -6.23
C LEU A 274 24.08 8.25 -6.40
N ILE A 275 24.10 8.74 -7.64
CA ILE A 275 23.63 10.10 -7.98
C ILE A 275 22.15 10.23 -7.65
N GLN A 276 21.35 9.27 -8.12
CA GLN A 276 19.91 9.23 -7.87
C GLN A 276 19.62 9.20 -6.36
N TYR A 277 20.28 8.31 -5.61
CA TYR A 277 20.10 8.18 -4.16
C TYR A 277 20.50 9.47 -3.41
N THR A 278 21.65 10.05 -3.74
CA THR A 278 22.12 11.30 -3.10
C THR A 278 21.17 12.46 -3.37
N ALA A 279 20.68 12.58 -4.60
CA ALA A 279 19.71 13.61 -4.98
C ALA A 279 18.38 13.45 -4.23
N LEU A 280 17.84 12.22 -4.14
CA LEU A 280 16.63 11.92 -3.39
C LEU A 280 16.80 12.16 -1.88
N HIS A 281 17.95 11.78 -1.31
CA HIS A 281 18.26 12.04 0.10
C HIS A 281 18.27 13.55 0.39
N TRP A 282 18.88 14.35 -0.48
CA TRP A 282 18.87 15.81 -0.34
C TRP A 282 17.47 16.42 -0.44
N LEU A 283 16.65 15.97 -1.41
CA LEU A 283 15.26 16.40 -1.51
C LEU A 283 14.48 16.05 -0.24
N ARG A 284 14.76 14.89 0.38
CA ARG A 284 14.11 14.45 1.63
C ARG A 284 14.46 15.40 2.76
N GLU A 285 15.74 15.73 2.88
CA GLU A 285 16.23 16.62 3.92
C GLU A 285 15.70 18.04 3.72
N PHE A 286 15.52 18.50 2.48
CA PHE A 286 14.87 19.78 2.20
C PHE A 286 13.41 19.78 2.64
N LEU A 287 12.68 18.68 2.44
CA LEU A 287 11.32 18.53 2.95
C LEU A 287 11.29 18.55 4.49
N ASN A 288 12.27 17.93 5.16
CA ASN A 288 12.40 17.94 6.63
C ASN A 288 12.68 19.35 7.20
N MET A 289 13.08 20.32 6.37
CA MET A 289 13.40 21.68 6.79
C MET A 289 12.19 22.61 6.63
N PRO A 290 11.60 23.15 7.72
CA PRO A 290 10.41 24.02 7.65
C PRO A 290 10.58 25.27 6.79
N LYS A 291 11.81 25.79 6.70
CA LYS A 291 12.17 26.96 5.88
C LYS A 291 12.05 26.72 4.37
N CYS A 292 12.10 25.48 3.91
CA CYS A 292 12.05 25.13 2.49
C CYS A 292 10.62 24.85 1.99
N HIS A 293 9.66 24.67 2.90
CA HIS A 293 8.29 24.23 2.57
C HIS A 293 7.58 25.10 1.53
N GLN A 294 7.73 26.44 1.62
CA GLN A 294 7.11 27.37 0.67
C GLN A 294 7.76 27.32 -0.72
N VAL A 295 9.07 27.03 -0.79
CA VAL A 295 9.85 26.98 -2.04
C VAL A 295 9.65 25.65 -2.77
N LEU A 296 9.45 24.55 -2.04
CA LEU A 296 9.29 23.22 -2.63
C LEU A 296 7.90 22.99 -3.25
N LEU A 297 6.90 23.75 -2.82
CA LEU A 297 5.51 23.54 -3.19
C LEU A 297 5.20 23.82 -4.68
N PRO A 298 5.72 24.88 -5.33
CA PRO A 298 5.60 25.04 -6.78
C PRO A 298 6.22 23.87 -7.57
N HIS A 299 7.19 23.16 -6.98
CA HIS A 299 7.90 22.04 -7.59
C HIS A 299 7.29 20.67 -7.27
N SER A 300 6.11 20.58 -6.62
CA SER A 300 5.49 19.30 -6.24
C SER A 300 5.32 18.33 -7.40
N ALA A 301 4.95 18.78 -8.60
CA ALA A 301 4.90 17.92 -9.79
C ALA A 301 6.28 17.34 -10.16
N GLY A 302 7.33 18.15 -10.06
CA GLY A 302 8.71 17.73 -10.29
C GLY A 302 9.19 16.73 -9.23
N LEU A 303 8.86 16.96 -7.95
CA LEU A 303 9.14 16.02 -6.86
C LEU A 303 8.45 14.67 -7.05
N LEU A 304 7.17 14.66 -7.47
CA LEU A 304 6.46 13.42 -7.80
C LEU A 304 7.09 12.72 -9.01
N SER A 305 7.52 13.47 -10.02
CA SER A 305 8.19 12.90 -11.19
C SER A 305 9.58 12.29 -10.88
N ALA A 306 10.27 12.83 -9.86
CA ALA A 306 11.52 12.30 -9.35
C ALA A 306 11.33 10.98 -8.59
N VAL A 307 10.30 10.92 -7.74
CA VAL A 307 10.20 9.89 -6.71
C VAL A 307 9.35 8.70 -7.14
N LEU A 308 8.25 8.91 -7.87
CA LEU A 308 7.34 7.84 -8.26
C LEU A 308 7.99 6.75 -9.15
N PRO A 309 8.86 7.08 -10.14
CA PRO A 309 9.55 6.07 -10.92
C PRO A 309 10.48 5.19 -10.09
N CYS A 310 11.05 5.72 -9.01
CA CYS A 310 12.03 5.01 -8.19
C CYS A 310 11.43 3.85 -7.37
N PHE A 311 10.10 3.75 -7.26
CA PHE A 311 9.45 2.60 -6.61
C PHE A 311 9.49 1.31 -7.43
N SER A 312 10.03 1.34 -8.66
CA SER A 312 10.23 0.12 -9.46
C SER A 312 11.46 -0.70 -9.06
N TYR A 313 12.36 -0.16 -8.24
CA TYR A 313 13.58 -0.87 -7.83
C TYR A 313 13.27 -1.92 -6.74
N GLU A 314 13.80 -3.13 -6.87
CA GLU A 314 13.53 -4.28 -5.98
C GLU A 314 14.26 -4.24 -4.63
N ASP A 315 15.00 -3.16 -4.32
CA ASP A 315 15.86 -3.06 -3.13
C ASP A 315 15.11 -2.51 -1.90
N ASP A 316 14.83 -3.36 -0.92
CA ASP A 316 13.94 -3.09 0.24
C ASP A 316 14.34 -1.84 1.05
N ASN A 317 15.66 -1.58 1.19
CA ASN A 317 16.15 -0.41 1.92
C ASN A 317 15.86 0.90 1.17
N ARG A 318 15.96 0.89 -0.15
CA ARG A 318 15.62 2.07 -0.98
C ARG A 318 14.11 2.28 -1.02
N GLN A 319 13.32 1.21 -1.09
CA GLN A 319 11.86 1.31 -1.03
C GLN A 319 11.37 1.95 0.28
N ASN A 320 11.92 1.58 1.43
CA ASN A 320 11.55 2.19 2.71
C ASN A 320 11.85 3.70 2.77
N ILE A 321 12.98 4.13 2.20
CA ILE A 321 13.34 5.55 2.09
C ILE A 321 12.39 6.28 1.13
N LEU A 322 12.02 5.65 0.03
CA LEU A 322 11.06 6.21 -0.93
C LEU A 322 9.65 6.30 -0.34
N PHE A 323 9.18 5.30 0.42
CA PHE A 323 7.90 5.34 1.12
C PHE A 323 7.87 6.48 2.14
N THR A 324 8.88 6.58 3.00
CA THR A 324 8.98 7.70 3.95
C THR A 324 9.10 9.05 3.26
N PHE A 325 9.76 9.13 2.10
CA PHE A 325 9.79 10.34 1.28
C PHE A 325 8.40 10.72 0.77
N VAL A 326 7.67 9.77 0.17
CA VAL A 326 6.32 10.00 -0.35
C VAL A 326 5.36 10.39 0.75
N ASP A 327 5.39 9.70 1.88
CA ASP A 327 4.57 10.01 3.06
C ASP A 327 4.88 11.42 3.57
N PHE A 328 6.14 11.86 3.49
CA PHE A 328 6.53 13.19 3.89
C PHE A 328 6.09 14.25 2.87
N VAL A 329 6.22 14.02 1.56
CA VAL A 329 5.66 14.91 0.52
C VAL A 329 4.15 15.03 0.68
N PHE A 330 3.50 13.92 0.98
CA PHE A 330 2.07 13.84 1.26
C PHE A 330 1.69 14.66 2.50
N PHE A 331 2.39 14.45 3.61
CA PHE A 331 2.19 15.21 4.84
C PHE A 331 2.45 16.70 4.65
N LEU A 332 3.47 17.08 3.88
CA LEU A 332 3.78 18.47 3.57
C LEU A 332 2.67 19.13 2.74
N PHE A 333 2.19 18.42 1.71
CA PHE A 333 1.06 18.86 0.91
C PHE A 333 -0.21 19.01 1.75
N PHE A 334 -0.48 18.04 2.63
CA PHE A 334 -1.60 18.10 3.58
C PHE A 334 -1.51 19.27 4.57
N ILE A 335 -0.33 19.52 5.15
CA ILE A 335 -0.11 20.70 6.01
C ILE A 335 -0.40 21.98 5.23
N PHE A 336 0.05 22.06 3.99
CA PHE A 336 -0.14 23.23 3.16
C PHE A 336 -1.63 23.46 2.84
N THR A 337 -2.33 22.44 2.35
CA THR A 337 -3.77 22.51 2.06
C THR A 337 -4.58 22.82 3.33
N ALA A 338 -4.24 22.23 4.47
CA ALA A 338 -4.87 22.54 5.76
C ALA A 338 -4.59 23.98 6.22
N LYS A 339 -3.40 24.54 5.97
CA LYS A 339 -3.07 25.95 6.26
C LYS A 339 -3.86 26.90 5.35
N GLU A 340 -3.98 26.60 4.07
CA GLU A 340 -4.78 27.36 3.11
C GLU A 340 -6.27 27.35 3.47
N ILE A 341 -6.85 26.17 3.75
CA ILE A 341 -8.23 26.03 4.22
C ILE A 341 -8.45 26.83 5.51
N ASN A 342 -7.50 26.78 6.46
CA ASN A 342 -7.55 27.59 7.67
C ASN A 342 -7.40 29.10 7.42
N SER A 343 -6.65 29.51 6.40
CA SER A 343 -6.52 30.91 5.97
C SER A 343 -7.85 31.42 5.38
N ILE A 344 -8.45 30.63 4.50
CA ILE A 344 -9.77 30.89 3.89
C ILE A 344 -10.85 30.95 4.97
N LEU A 345 -10.88 29.99 5.91
CA LEU A 345 -11.77 30.00 7.07
C LEU A 345 -11.56 31.25 7.94
N ARG A 346 -10.32 31.66 8.20
CA ARG A 346 -10.02 32.89 8.97
C ARG A 346 -10.46 34.15 8.24
N GLN A 347 -10.42 34.18 6.91
CA GLN A 347 -10.94 35.28 6.12
C GLN A 347 -12.46 35.31 6.09
N LEU A 348 -13.12 34.16 5.99
CA LEU A 348 -14.57 34.06 6.09
C LEU A 348 -15.06 34.49 7.48
N ILE A 349 -14.37 34.09 8.55
CA ILE A 349 -14.66 34.52 9.93
C ILE A 349 -14.41 36.02 10.13
N LYS A 350 -13.37 36.61 9.50
CA LYS A 350 -13.14 38.07 9.54
C LYS A 350 -14.19 38.84 8.74
N ASN A 351 -14.63 38.31 7.61
CA ASN A 351 -15.58 38.95 6.70
C ASN A 351 -17.04 38.94 7.18
N GLU A 352 -17.38 38.24 8.27
CA GLU A 352 -18.68 38.38 8.93
C GLU A 352 -18.82 39.70 9.72
N SER A 353 -17.72 40.44 9.94
CA SER A 353 -17.74 41.66 10.78
C SER A 353 -17.71 43.01 10.03
N THR A 354 -17.53 43.04 8.70
CA THR A 354 -17.48 44.31 7.96
C THR A 354 -18.04 44.21 6.53
N LYS A 355 -19.33 44.54 6.37
CA LYS A 355 -19.85 45.00 5.08
C LYS A 355 -19.30 46.40 4.78
N LYS A 356 -18.32 46.51 3.88
CA LYS A 356 -18.25 47.49 2.76
C LYS A 356 -16.89 47.47 2.03
N SER A 357 -17.01 47.36 0.70
CA SER A 357 -16.15 47.85 -0.39
C SER A 357 -14.68 47.42 -0.50
N ASN A 358 -14.44 46.70 -1.60
CA ASN A 358 -13.29 46.77 -2.51
C ASN A 358 -11.89 46.62 -1.90
N GLU A 359 -11.40 45.38 -1.93
CA GLU A 359 -10.11 45.03 -2.52
C GLU A 359 -10.10 43.53 -2.80
N SER A 360 -10.67 43.16 -3.94
CA SER A 360 -10.27 41.98 -4.69
C SER A 360 -8.83 42.22 -5.14
N ASN A 361 -7.88 41.47 -4.59
CA ASN A 361 -6.59 41.06 -5.17
C ASN A 361 -5.56 40.79 -4.07
N ALA A 362 -5.58 39.58 -3.47
CA ALA A 362 -4.39 38.90 -2.92
C ALA A 362 -4.73 37.60 -2.15
N ILE A 363 -5.57 36.69 -2.67
CA ILE A 363 -5.60 35.29 -2.19
C ILE A 363 -5.97 34.37 -3.35
N HIS A 364 -4.97 34.04 -4.15
CA HIS A 364 -4.84 32.76 -4.83
C HIS A 364 -3.33 32.56 -4.94
N ASN A 365 -2.82 31.36 -4.65
CA ASN A 365 -1.79 30.68 -5.44
C ASN A 365 -1.22 29.46 -4.69
N LEU A 366 -1.95 28.34 -4.72
CA LEU A 366 -1.39 27.25 -5.52
C LEU A 366 -1.79 27.59 -6.96
N PRO A 367 -0.84 27.75 -7.91
CA PRO A 367 -1.22 27.97 -9.30
C PRO A 367 -2.06 26.77 -9.76
N ASP A 368 -3.23 27.02 -10.36
CA ASP A 368 -4.03 26.00 -11.06
C ASP A 368 -3.15 25.18 -12.05
N MET A 369 -2.12 25.84 -12.58
CA MET A 369 -1.06 25.27 -13.41
C MET A 369 -0.21 24.19 -12.69
N THR A 370 -0.01 24.25 -11.37
CA THR A 370 0.74 23.26 -10.59
C THR A 370 -0.05 21.96 -10.43
N ILE A 371 -1.35 22.06 -10.16
CA ILE A 371 -2.25 20.90 -10.05
C ILE A 371 -2.38 20.21 -11.39
N THR A 372 -2.54 20.99 -12.46
CA THR A 372 -2.55 20.47 -13.84
C THR A 372 -1.29 19.63 -14.13
N LYS A 373 -0.10 20.16 -13.82
CA LYS A 373 1.18 19.44 -13.99
C LYS A 373 1.27 18.19 -13.10
N MET A 374 0.77 18.23 -11.86
CA MET A 374 0.74 17.06 -10.98
C MET A 374 -0.17 15.97 -11.55
N VAL A 375 -1.35 16.34 -12.02
CA VAL A 375 -2.31 15.42 -12.66
C VAL A 375 -1.71 14.76 -13.90
N GLU A 376 -0.96 15.50 -14.72
CA GLU A 376 -0.25 14.95 -15.88
C GLU A 376 0.81 13.90 -15.48
N VAL A 377 1.62 14.19 -14.45
CA VAL A 377 2.61 13.26 -13.92
C VAL A 377 1.93 12.01 -13.36
N LEU A 378 0.90 12.18 -12.53
CA LEU A 378 0.15 11.06 -11.92
C LEU A 378 -0.54 10.21 -12.99
N LYS A 379 -1.16 10.83 -13.99
CA LYS A 379 -1.75 10.13 -15.13
C LYS A 379 -0.71 9.27 -15.86
N THR A 380 0.46 9.83 -16.12
CA THR A 380 1.56 9.11 -16.79
C THR A 380 2.02 7.92 -15.96
N GLN A 381 2.24 8.11 -14.64
CA GLN A 381 2.67 7.04 -13.74
C GLN A 381 1.61 5.94 -13.56
N ILE A 382 0.32 6.29 -13.53
CA ILE A 382 -0.75 5.29 -13.53
C ILE A 382 -0.71 4.47 -14.82
N GLN A 383 -0.37 5.10 -15.95
CA GLN A 383 -0.39 4.45 -17.25
C GLN A 383 0.82 3.58 -17.55
N SER A 384 2.03 4.02 -17.19
CA SER A 384 3.30 3.38 -17.56
C SER A 384 4.10 2.84 -16.37
N GLY A 385 3.68 3.13 -15.14
CA GLY A 385 4.43 2.77 -13.93
C GLY A 385 4.30 1.30 -13.53
N ALA A 386 5.28 0.83 -12.74
CA ALA A 386 5.23 -0.47 -12.06
C ALA A 386 4.07 -0.52 -11.05
N SER A 387 3.67 -1.73 -10.62
CA SER A 387 2.54 -1.92 -9.70
C SER A 387 2.63 -1.04 -8.44
N PRO A 388 3.78 -0.93 -7.74
CA PRO A 388 3.88 -0.06 -6.55
C PRO A 388 3.74 1.42 -6.88
N SER A 389 4.45 1.92 -7.89
CA SER A 389 4.36 3.32 -8.36
C SER A 389 2.94 3.71 -8.74
N ARG A 390 2.20 2.80 -9.39
CA ARG A 390 0.81 2.99 -9.78
C ARG A 390 -0.11 3.11 -8.58
N ILE A 391 0.01 2.22 -7.60
CA ILE A 391 -0.79 2.24 -6.36
C ILE A 391 -0.58 3.56 -5.62
N ILE A 392 0.68 4.00 -5.49
CA ILE A 392 1.00 5.28 -4.84
C ILE A 392 0.42 6.46 -5.63
N ALA A 393 0.57 6.47 -6.96
CA ALA A 393 0.01 7.52 -7.80
C ALA A 393 -1.53 7.58 -7.68
N LEU A 394 -2.21 6.43 -7.56
CA LEU A 394 -3.65 6.36 -7.31
C LEU A 394 -4.02 6.89 -5.93
N GLY A 395 -3.23 6.59 -4.90
CA GLY A 395 -3.39 7.18 -3.56
C GLY A 395 -3.28 8.70 -3.58
N TRP A 396 -2.34 9.26 -4.37
CA TRP A 396 -2.24 10.70 -4.59
C TRP A 396 -3.47 11.28 -5.29
N VAL A 397 -3.98 10.62 -6.34
CA VAL A 397 -5.22 11.05 -7.01
C VAL A 397 -6.39 11.05 -6.02
N HIS A 398 -6.55 10.00 -5.22
CA HIS A 398 -7.58 9.92 -4.18
C HIS A 398 -7.50 11.11 -3.22
N HIS A 399 -6.32 11.39 -2.68
CA HIS A 399 -6.14 12.48 -1.72
C HIS A 399 -6.34 13.86 -2.34
N LEU A 400 -5.92 14.07 -3.59
CA LEU A 400 -6.18 15.33 -4.30
C LEU A 400 -7.69 15.57 -4.45
N PHE A 401 -8.47 14.53 -4.75
CA PHE A 401 -9.94 14.65 -4.77
C PHE A 401 -10.53 14.90 -3.38
N GLU A 402 -9.93 14.37 -2.32
CA GLU A 402 -10.39 14.54 -0.94
C GLU A 402 -10.14 15.97 -0.42
N CYS A 403 -8.98 16.55 -0.76
CA CYS A 403 -8.56 17.85 -0.25
C CYS A 403 -8.91 19.04 -1.17
N LEU A 404 -8.93 18.84 -2.50
CA LEU A 404 -9.01 19.91 -3.51
C LEU A 404 -10.10 19.63 -4.55
N GLN A 405 -11.25 19.17 -4.07
CA GLN A 405 -12.38 18.71 -4.87
C GLN A 405 -12.79 19.70 -5.99
N ASP A 406 -12.90 21.00 -5.70
CA ASP A 406 -13.34 22.02 -6.66
C ASP A 406 -12.36 22.23 -7.82
N GLN A 407 -11.05 22.15 -7.55
CA GLN A 407 -9.99 22.32 -8.55
C GLN A 407 -9.83 21.04 -9.38
N MET A 408 -9.91 19.88 -8.71
CA MET A 408 -9.85 18.57 -9.36
C MET A 408 -11.06 18.26 -10.25
N ALA A 409 -12.20 18.94 -10.05
CA ALA A 409 -13.39 18.78 -10.88
C ALA A 409 -13.11 19.04 -12.37
N SER A 410 -12.24 20.02 -12.69
CA SER A 410 -11.85 20.37 -14.07
C SER A 410 -11.00 19.28 -14.76
N HIS A 411 -10.43 18.35 -13.99
CA HIS A 411 -9.53 17.30 -14.47
C HIS A 411 -10.19 15.91 -14.53
N ILE A 412 -11.45 15.78 -14.10
CA ILE A 412 -12.19 14.51 -14.06
C ILE A 412 -12.22 13.84 -15.44
N ASP A 413 -12.59 14.58 -16.49
CA ASP A 413 -12.72 14.03 -17.85
C ASP A 413 -11.39 13.53 -18.42
N VAL A 414 -10.27 14.13 -18.00
CA VAL A 414 -8.92 13.72 -18.42
C VAL A 414 -8.46 12.45 -17.70
N LEU A 415 -8.86 12.28 -16.44
CA LEU A 415 -8.47 11.16 -15.59
C LEU A 415 -9.35 9.92 -15.79
N PHE A 416 -10.65 10.10 -16.06
CA PHE A 416 -11.64 9.02 -16.18
C PHE A 416 -11.18 7.84 -17.06
N PRO A 417 -10.74 8.04 -18.32
CA PRO A 417 -10.28 6.93 -19.17
C PRO A 417 -9.11 6.15 -18.55
N THR A 418 -8.22 6.86 -17.87
CA THR A 418 -7.05 6.26 -17.21
C THR A 418 -7.47 5.45 -15.99
N LEU A 419 -8.39 5.97 -15.17
CA LEU A 419 -8.91 5.29 -13.99
C LEU A 419 -9.73 4.05 -14.36
N PHE A 420 -10.59 4.11 -15.38
CA PHE A 420 -11.36 2.95 -15.83
C PHE A 420 -10.48 1.78 -16.30
N ARG A 421 -9.33 2.08 -16.94
CA ARG A 421 -8.38 1.05 -17.36
C ARG A 421 -7.80 0.27 -16.18
N VAL A 422 -7.63 0.92 -15.02
CA VAL A 422 -7.12 0.29 -13.79
C VAL A 422 -8.13 -0.70 -13.19
N LEU A 423 -9.42 -0.64 -13.51
CA LEU A 423 -10.36 -1.68 -13.06
C LEU A 423 -10.01 -3.08 -13.58
N SER A 424 -9.21 -3.15 -14.66
CA SER A 424 -8.68 -4.39 -15.23
C SER A 424 -7.29 -4.78 -14.72
N ASP A 425 -6.75 -4.04 -13.73
CA ASP A 425 -5.43 -4.27 -13.17
C ASP A 425 -5.34 -5.64 -12.45
N PRO A 426 -4.19 -6.34 -12.49
CA PRO A 426 -4.00 -7.56 -11.70
C PRO A 426 -4.00 -7.32 -10.19
N SER A 427 -3.65 -6.12 -9.70
CA SER A 427 -3.60 -5.78 -8.28
C SER A 427 -4.97 -5.39 -7.74
N ASP A 428 -5.47 -6.14 -6.75
CA ASP A 428 -6.74 -5.84 -6.07
C ASP A 428 -6.69 -4.50 -5.33
N GLU A 429 -5.52 -4.11 -4.81
CA GLU A 429 -5.30 -2.84 -4.12
C GLU A 429 -5.46 -1.64 -5.05
N ALA A 430 -4.90 -1.73 -6.27
CA ALA A 430 -5.06 -0.69 -7.29
C ALA A 430 -6.53 -0.52 -7.69
N VAL A 431 -7.26 -1.62 -7.83
CA VAL A 431 -8.70 -1.60 -8.13
C VAL A 431 -9.49 -0.96 -6.97
N LEU A 432 -9.19 -1.31 -5.72
CA LEU A 432 -9.84 -0.71 -4.55
C LEU A 432 -9.66 0.80 -4.48
N LEU A 433 -8.43 1.28 -4.65
CA LEU A 433 -8.13 2.73 -4.64
C LEU A 433 -8.90 3.47 -5.74
N VAL A 434 -8.98 2.91 -6.94
CA VAL A 434 -9.76 3.52 -8.02
C VAL A 434 -11.26 3.54 -7.72
N LEU A 435 -11.81 2.49 -7.11
CA LEU A 435 -13.20 2.49 -6.69
C LEU A 435 -13.48 3.51 -5.58
N GLN A 436 -12.53 3.73 -4.67
CA GLN A 436 -12.60 4.81 -3.68
C GLN A 436 -12.59 6.19 -4.37
N VAL A 437 -11.73 6.41 -5.36
CA VAL A 437 -11.71 7.65 -6.17
C VAL A 437 -13.06 7.86 -6.85
N PHE A 438 -13.62 6.84 -7.52
CA PHE A 438 -14.93 6.94 -8.16
C PHE A 438 -16.05 7.22 -7.17
N ALA A 439 -16.03 6.58 -5.99
CA ALA A 439 -16.98 6.84 -4.92
C ALA A 439 -16.89 8.28 -4.39
N LEU A 440 -15.67 8.78 -4.23
CA LEU A 440 -15.43 10.15 -3.81
C LEU A 440 -15.98 11.15 -4.83
N ILE A 441 -15.67 11.00 -6.12
CA ILE A 441 -16.21 11.81 -7.23
C ILE A 441 -17.76 11.75 -7.28
N SER A 442 -18.32 10.57 -6.96
CA SER A 442 -19.77 10.34 -6.97
C SER A 442 -20.50 10.98 -5.78
N THR A 443 -19.81 11.33 -4.69
CA THR A 443 -20.41 11.91 -3.48
C THR A 443 -20.24 13.43 -3.38
N SER A 444 -19.34 14.01 -4.16
CA SER A 444 -18.80 15.35 -3.94
C SER A 444 -19.73 16.53 -4.32
N ASN A 445 -20.74 16.33 -5.19
CA ASN A 445 -21.62 17.40 -5.69
C ASN A 445 -23.01 17.49 -5.01
N ARG A 446 -23.14 17.15 -3.72
CA ARG A 446 -24.42 17.19 -2.99
C ARG A 446 -24.92 18.60 -2.59
N THR A 447 -24.43 19.67 -3.20
CA THR A 447 -24.73 21.06 -2.80
C THR A 447 -25.95 21.70 -3.47
N ASN A 448 -26.62 21.03 -4.42
CA ASN A 448 -27.90 21.50 -4.94
C ASN A 448 -29.07 20.65 -4.43
N THR A 449 -30.07 21.33 -3.88
CA THR A 449 -31.23 20.83 -3.12
C THR A 449 -32.22 19.96 -3.89
N ASP A 450 -31.89 19.49 -5.09
CA ASP A 450 -32.72 18.54 -5.83
C ASP A 450 -32.16 17.13 -5.66
N ARG A 451 -33.01 16.19 -5.24
CA ARG A 451 -32.74 14.74 -5.22
C ARG A 451 -32.58 14.16 -6.65
N ASN A 452 -32.06 14.93 -7.60
CA ASN A 452 -31.70 14.45 -8.92
C ASN A 452 -30.28 13.89 -8.86
N TYR A 453 -30.17 12.62 -9.23
CA TYR A 453 -28.94 11.83 -9.33
C TYR A 453 -27.73 12.66 -9.76
N ASN A 454 -26.60 12.50 -9.06
CA ASN A 454 -25.34 13.16 -9.43
C ASN A 454 -24.96 12.73 -10.86
N ASP A 455 -24.87 13.67 -11.80
CA ASP A 455 -24.51 13.43 -13.20
C ASP A 455 -23.23 12.57 -13.33
N TYR A 456 -22.26 12.73 -12.42
CA TYR A 456 -21.03 11.93 -12.42
C TYR A 456 -21.23 10.49 -11.95
N PHE A 457 -22.11 10.25 -10.98
CA PHE A 457 -22.44 8.90 -10.51
C PHE A 457 -23.12 8.10 -11.62
N THR A 458 -24.11 8.69 -12.29
CA THR A 458 -24.80 8.04 -13.41
C THR A 458 -23.86 7.82 -14.59
N LYS A 459 -23.01 8.80 -14.94
CA LYS A 459 -21.95 8.62 -15.96
C LYS A 459 -21.00 7.48 -15.60
N PHE A 460 -20.54 7.40 -14.35
CA PHE A 460 -19.68 6.32 -13.87
C PHE A 460 -20.31 4.95 -14.06
N ILE A 461 -21.57 4.78 -13.63
CA ILE A 461 -22.29 3.51 -13.78
C ILE A 461 -22.50 3.15 -15.25
N ILE A 462 -22.84 4.11 -16.12
CA ILE A 462 -22.99 3.86 -17.56
C ILE A 462 -21.68 3.39 -18.19
N VAL A 463 -20.56 4.05 -17.89
CA VAL A 463 -19.24 3.67 -18.44
C VAL A 463 -18.78 2.33 -17.88
N LEU A 464 -19.02 2.06 -16.59
CA LEU A 464 -18.76 0.74 -16.00
C LEU A 464 -19.57 -0.36 -16.70
N MET A 465 -20.82 -0.07 -17.06
CA MET A 465 -21.66 -1.03 -17.78
C MET A 465 -21.19 -1.28 -19.21
N ASP A 466 -20.73 -0.24 -19.91
CA ASP A 466 -20.12 -0.39 -21.23
C ASP A 466 -18.79 -1.18 -21.17
N LEU A 467 -18.00 -0.98 -20.11
CA LEU A 467 -16.77 -1.73 -19.87
C LEU A 467 -17.07 -3.22 -19.63
N PHE A 468 -18.06 -3.56 -18.80
CA PHE A 468 -18.46 -4.96 -18.60
C PHE A 468 -19.09 -5.58 -19.86
N ARG A 469 -19.75 -4.78 -20.70
CA ARG A 469 -20.33 -5.24 -21.97
C ARG A 469 -19.23 -5.58 -22.98
N THR A 470 -18.21 -4.72 -23.09
CA THR A 470 -17.09 -4.86 -24.03
C THR A 470 -16.07 -5.91 -23.57
N ASP A 471 -15.72 -5.93 -22.29
CA ASP A 471 -14.82 -6.92 -21.69
C ASP A 471 -15.57 -7.89 -20.76
N ARG A 472 -16.04 -9.00 -21.35
CA ARG A 472 -16.73 -10.06 -20.59
C ARG A 472 -15.81 -10.79 -19.62
N SER A 473 -14.50 -10.83 -19.88
CA SER A 473 -13.54 -11.51 -19.00
C SER A 473 -13.38 -10.75 -17.69
N LEU A 474 -13.40 -9.41 -17.74
CA LEU A 474 -13.40 -8.56 -16.56
C LEU A 474 -14.65 -8.79 -15.69
N LEU A 475 -15.83 -8.86 -16.31
CA LEU A 475 -17.08 -9.11 -15.59
C LEU A 475 -17.06 -10.46 -14.87
N GLU A 476 -16.60 -11.52 -15.54
CA GLU A 476 -16.54 -12.87 -14.96
C GLU A 476 -15.48 -12.99 -13.85
N ALA A 477 -14.30 -12.39 -14.05
CA ALA A 477 -13.21 -12.49 -13.09
C ALA A 477 -13.37 -11.54 -11.88
N ARG A 478 -13.78 -10.29 -12.11
CA ARG A 478 -13.75 -9.20 -11.11
C ARG A 478 -15.10 -8.52 -10.89
N GLY A 479 -16.11 -8.74 -11.73
CA GLY A 479 -17.41 -8.04 -11.64
C GLY A 479 -18.07 -8.14 -10.26
N SER A 480 -18.06 -9.34 -9.66
CA SER A 480 -18.60 -9.54 -8.30
C SER A 480 -17.85 -8.74 -7.24
N PHE A 481 -16.52 -8.71 -7.32
CA PHE A 481 -15.68 -7.92 -6.41
C PHE A 481 -15.96 -6.43 -6.54
N ILE A 482 -15.96 -5.89 -7.77
CA ILE A 482 -16.18 -4.46 -8.04
C ILE A 482 -17.54 -4.00 -7.50
N ILE A 483 -18.63 -4.72 -7.80
CA ILE A 483 -19.97 -4.34 -7.36
C ILE A 483 -20.11 -4.38 -5.84
N ARG A 484 -19.54 -5.39 -5.18
CA ARG A 484 -19.54 -5.49 -3.70
C ARG A 484 -18.80 -4.33 -3.05
N GLN A 485 -17.62 -3.98 -3.58
CA GLN A 485 -16.85 -2.85 -3.08
C GLN A 485 -17.57 -1.52 -3.29
N LEU A 486 -18.22 -1.33 -4.44
CA LEU A 486 -19.08 -0.16 -4.64
C LEU A 486 -20.21 -0.10 -3.61
N CYS A 487 -20.86 -1.23 -3.27
CA CYS A 487 -21.90 -1.28 -2.24
C CYS A 487 -21.38 -1.00 -0.82
N MET A 488 -20.08 -1.14 -0.58
CA MET A 488 -19.45 -0.75 0.69
C MET A 488 -19.10 0.74 0.74
N LEU A 489 -18.70 1.31 -0.40
CA LEU A 489 -18.26 2.70 -0.50
C LEU A 489 -19.42 3.69 -0.74
N LEU A 490 -20.48 3.24 -1.39
CA LEU A 490 -21.67 4.01 -1.75
C LEU A 490 -22.94 3.29 -1.28
N SER A 491 -24.08 3.98 -1.32
CA SER A 491 -25.39 3.40 -0.94
C SER A 491 -25.74 2.18 -1.81
N PRO A 492 -25.93 0.97 -1.22
CA PRO A 492 -26.34 -0.21 -1.98
C PRO A 492 -27.66 -0.01 -2.74
N GLU A 493 -28.56 0.79 -2.17
CA GLU A 493 -29.86 1.11 -2.77
C GLU A 493 -29.70 1.92 -4.05
N ASP A 494 -28.87 2.97 -4.02
CA ASP A 494 -28.64 3.83 -5.18
C ASP A 494 -27.93 3.08 -6.31
N ILE A 495 -26.96 2.22 -5.96
CA ILE A 495 -26.27 1.36 -6.94
C ILE A 495 -27.24 0.39 -7.60
N TYR A 496 -28.02 -0.36 -6.81
CA TYR A 496 -28.94 -1.36 -7.35
C TYR A 496 -30.04 -0.72 -8.18
N LYS A 497 -30.54 0.46 -7.77
CA LYS A 497 -31.53 1.22 -8.53
C LYS A 497 -30.97 1.72 -9.86
N THR A 498 -29.78 2.33 -9.85
CA THR A 498 -29.15 2.89 -11.07
C THR A 498 -28.69 1.81 -12.04
N LEU A 499 -28.12 0.70 -11.53
CA LEU A 499 -27.81 -0.47 -12.35
C LEU A 499 -29.07 -1.08 -12.97
N SER A 500 -30.19 -1.11 -12.24
CA SER A 500 -31.46 -1.60 -12.77
C SER A 500 -32.03 -0.66 -13.84
N GLU A 501 -32.03 0.64 -13.60
CA GLU A 501 -32.49 1.64 -14.58
C GLU A 501 -31.67 1.61 -15.88
N THR A 502 -30.34 1.41 -15.78
CA THR A 502 -29.46 1.28 -16.94
C THR A 502 -29.63 -0.05 -17.66
N LEU A 503 -29.76 -1.17 -16.94
CA LEU A 503 -29.94 -2.50 -17.52
C LEU A 503 -31.35 -2.74 -18.09
N ALA A 504 -32.38 -2.04 -17.62
CA ALA A 504 -33.74 -2.19 -18.12
C ALA A 504 -33.85 -1.88 -19.62
N ASN A 505 -33.05 -0.93 -20.11
CA ASN A 505 -33.03 -0.51 -21.52
C ASN A 505 -31.96 -1.24 -22.35
N GLU A 506 -31.38 -2.33 -21.83
CA GLU A 506 -30.20 -2.92 -22.41
C GLU A 506 -30.47 -3.72 -23.70
N PRO A 507 -29.76 -3.45 -24.82
CA PRO A 507 -29.95 -4.17 -26.07
C PRO A 507 -29.40 -5.60 -26.05
N ASP A 508 -28.21 -5.85 -25.45
CA ASP A 508 -27.65 -7.21 -25.36
C ASP A 508 -28.31 -7.98 -24.21
N THR A 509 -29.34 -8.75 -24.54
CA THR A 509 -30.08 -9.51 -23.54
C THR A 509 -29.26 -10.60 -22.87
N ASN A 510 -28.21 -11.11 -23.52
CA ASN A 510 -27.32 -12.10 -22.91
C ASN A 510 -26.46 -11.47 -21.81
N PHE A 511 -25.88 -10.30 -22.10
CA PHE A 511 -25.16 -9.51 -21.10
C PHE A 511 -26.05 -9.14 -19.91
N ALA A 512 -27.27 -8.63 -20.18
CA ALA A 512 -28.22 -8.30 -19.13
C ALA A 512 -28.55 -9.52 -18.23
N SER A 513 -28.69 -10.71 -18.82
CA SER A 513 -28.96 -11.95 -18.06
C SER A 513 -27.80 -12.34 -17.14
N ILE A 514 -26.55 -12.27 -17.63
CA ILE A 514 -25.33 -12.54 -16.84
C ILE A 514 -25.19 -11.50 -15.71
N MET A 515 -25.41 -10.22 -16.01
CA MET A 515 -25.31 -9.16 -15.01
C MET A 515 -26.37 -9.31 -13.91
N VAL A 516 -27.62 -9.63 -14.26
CA VAL A 516 -28.68 -9.93 -13.29
C VAL A 516 -28.34 -11.15 -12.45
N LYS A 517 -27.74 -12.19 -13.03
CA LYS A 517 -27.26 -13.35 -12.28
C LYS A 517 -26.21 -12.96 -11.22
N ILE A 518 -25.25 -12.12 -11.57
CA ILE A 518 -24.23 -11.62 -10.65
C ILE A 518 -24.87 -10.76 -9.54
N LEU A 519 -25.72 -9.80 -9.91
CA LEU A 519 -26.42 -8.94 -8.96
C LEU A 519 -27.31 -9.74 -8.01
N SER A 520 -28.07 -10.71 -8.53
CA SER A 520 -28.90 -11.58 -7.71
C SER A 520 -28.07 -12.44 -6.76
N SER A 521 -26.91 -12.94 -7.21
CA SER A 521 -26.00 -13.68 -6.32
C SER A 521 -25.50 -12.78 -5.20
N ILE A 522 -24.99 -11.58 -5.51
CA ILE A 522 -24.48 -10.61 -4.52
C ILE A 522 -25.58 -10.23 -3.52
N LEU A 523 -26.78 -9.88 -4.00
CA LEU A 523 -27.93 -9.54 -3.18
C LEU A 523 -28.29 -10.65 -2.20
N LEU A 524 -28.18 -11.92 -2.62
CA LEU A 524 -28.53 -13.09 -1.84
C LEU A 524 -27.38 -13.70 -1.06
N THR A 525 -26.15 -13.19 -1.12
CA THR A 525 -25.02 -13.81 -0.38
C THR A 525 -24.16 -12.82 0.39
N SER A 526 -24.01 -11.57 -0.07
CA SER A 526 -23.07 -10.62 0.53
C SER A 526 -23.62 -9.98 1.81
N THR A 527 -22.81 -9.87 2.85
CA THR A 527 -23.22 -9.28 4.15
C THR A 527 -23.55 -7.79 4.04
N GLU A 528 -22.87 -7.09 3.15
CA GLU A 528 -22.94 -5.65 2.87
C GLU A 528 -24.38 -5.20 2.49
N LEU A 529 -25.19 -6.12 1.92
CA LEU A 529 -26.56 -5.86 1.48
C LEU A 529 -27.64 -6.29 2.50
N HIS A 530 -27.27 -6.49 3.76
CA HIS A 530 -28.21 -6.93 4.79
C HIS A 530 -29.41 -5.99 4.95
N ASP A 531 -29.17 -4.67 4.98
CA ASP A 531 -30.23 -3.67 5.14
C ASP A 531 -31.14 -3.61 3.91
N LEU A 532 -30.56 -3.69 2.71
CA LEU A 532 -31.32 -3.73 1.45
C LEU A 532 -32.23 -4.97 1.40
N ARG A 533 -31.73 -6.14 1.84
CA ARG A 533 -32.53 -7.37 1.94
C ARG A 533 -33.70 -7.22 2.92
N ILE A 534 -33.50 -6.57 4.08
CA ILE A 534 -34.57 -6.35 5.06
C ILE A 534 -35.64 -5.43 4.48
N LYS A 535 -35.25 -4.34 3.79
CA LYS A 535 -36.18 -3.44 3.10
C LYS A 535 -37.02 -4.20 2.06
N LEU A 536 -36.38 -4.99 1.20
CA LEU A 536 -37.06 -5.80 0.17
C LEU A 536 -37.94 -6.91 0.76
N LYS A 537 -37.54 -7.49 1.90
CA LYS A 537 -38.30 -8.55 2.57
C LYS A 537 -39.62 -8.03 3.17
N ASN A 538 -39.60 -6.83 3.75
CA ASN A 538 -40.73 -6.31 4.50
C ASN A 538 -41.70 -5.50 3.65
N LEU A 539 -41.24 -4.86 2.56
CA LEU A 539 -42.02 -3.99 1.68
C LEU A 539 -42.94 -3.02 2.46
N GLN A 540 -42.43 -2.44 3.54
CA GLN A 540 -43.22 -1.64 4.49
C GLN A 540 -43.40 -0.18 4.05
N THR A 541 -42.54 0.33 3.16
CA THR A 541 -42.56 1.71 2.69
C THR A 541 -42.86 1.78 1.19
N ILE A 542 -43.39 2.91 0.72
CA ILE A 542 -43.62 3.16 -0.71
C ILE A 542 -42.30 3.07 -1.48
N GLU A 543 -41.23 3.65 -0.92
CA GLU A 543 -39.87 3.58 -1.49
C GLU A 543 -39.37 2.13 -1.64
N SER A 544 -39.64 1.25 -0.67
CA SER A 544 -39.26 -0.17 -0.76
C SER A 544 -40.06 -0.94 -1.81
N ALA A 545 -41.31 -0.55 -2.05
CA ALA A 545 -42.14 -1.10 -3.12
C ALA A 545 -41.64 -0.61 -4.50
N ASP A 546 -41.29 0.67 -4.63
CA ASP A 546 -40.72 1.24 -5.86
C ASP A 546 -39.37 0.59 -6.21
N LEU A 547 -38.52 0.36 -5.20
CA LEU A 547 -37.26 -0.36 -5.36
C LEU A 547 -37.51 -1.79 -5.85
N PHE A 548 -38.48 -2.52 -5.27
CA PHE A 548 -38.85 -3.85 -5.73
C PHE A 548 -39.32 -3.83 -7.20
N VAL A 549 -40.16 -2.87 -7.58
CA VAL A 549 -40.63 -2.72 -8.98
C VAL A 549 -39.47 -2.42 -9.94
N CYS A 550 -38.52 -1.56 -9.53
CA CYS A 550 -37.34 -1.25 -10.31
C CYS A 550 -36.45 -2.48 -10.55
N LEU A 551 -36.17 -3.24 -9.49
CA LEU A 551 -35.43 -4.49 -9.58
C LEU A 551 -36.18 -5.53 -10.40
N TYR A 552 -37.49 -5.67 -10.20
CA TYR A 552 -38.31 -6.66 -10.91
C TYR A 552 -38.18 -6.53 -12.43
N LYS A 553 -38.30 -5.30 -12.96
CA LYS A 553 -38.18 -5.04 -14.40
C LYS A 553 -36.84 -5.52 -14.97
N THR A 554 -35.76 -5.36 -14.22
CA THR A 554 -34.44 -5.81 -14.66
C THR A 554 -34.25 -7.31 -14.45
N TRP A 555 -34.72 -7.84 -13.33
CA TRP A 555 -34.63 -9.27 -12.99
C TRP A 555 -35.40 -10.16 -13.96
N CYS A 556 -36.35 -9.60 -14.72
CA CYS A 556 -37.02 -10.28 -15.84
C CYS A 556 -36.05 -10.84 -16.90
N HIS A 557 -34.81 -10.37 -16.98
CA HIS A 557 -33.80 -10.92 -17.88
C HIS A 557 -33.27 -12.31 -17.45
N ASN A 558 -33.46 -12.70 -16.19
CA ASN A 558 -33.13 -14.02 -15.68
C ASN A 558 -34.31 -14.58 -14.85
N PRO A 559 -35.05 -15.57 -15.39
CA PRO A 559 -36.24 -16.13 -14.74
C PRO A 559 -35.98 -16.69 -13.32
N VAL A 560 -34.85 -17.37 -13.12
CA VAL A 560 -34.52 -18.00 -11.83
C VAL A 560 -34.19 -16.93 -10.78
N ALA A 561 -33.44 -15.90 -11.17
CA ALA A 561 -33.16 -14.75 -10.31
C ALA A 561 -34.44 -14.01 -9.92
N LEU A 562 -35.38 -13.84 -10.85
CA LEU A 562 -36.68 -13.20 -10.59
C LEU A 562 -37.50 -13.97 -9.55
N VAL A 563 -37.57 -15.30 -9.67
CA VAL A 563 -38.23 -16.15 -8.66
C VAL A 563 -37.53 -16.03 -7.31
N ALA A 564 -36.21 -15.98 -7.28
CA ALA A 564 -35.44 -15.76 -6.06
C ALA A 564 -35.75 -14.40 -5.40
N LEU A 565 -35.94 -13.33 -6.19
CA LEU A 565 -36.37 -12.01 -5.71
C LEU A 565 -37.79 -12.05 -5.12
N CYS A 566 -38.72 -12.76 -5.76
CA CYS A 566 -40.09 -12.93 -5.22
C CYS A 566 -40.11 -13.75 -3.93
N PHE A 567 -39.26 -14.77 -3.80
CA PHE A 567 -39.05 -15.48 -2.54
C PHE A 567 -38.43 -14.58 -1.47
N LEU A 568 -37.50 -13.69 -1.85
CA LEU A 568 -36.89 -12.73 -0.93
C LEU A 568 -37.94 -11.76 -0.36
N SER A 569 -38.85 -11.28 -1.22
CA SER A 569 -39.87 -10.28 -0.87
C SER A 569 -41.19 -10.87 -0.34
N GLN A 570 -41.26 -12.18 -0.11
CA GLN A 570 -42.45 -12.90 0.37
C GLN A 570 -43.67 -12.84 -0.57
N ASN A 571 -43.48 -12.60 -1.87
CA ASN A 571 -44.55 -12.57 -2.87
C ASN A 571 -44.75 -13.97 -3.50
N TYR A 572 -45.22 -14.92 -2.69
CA TYR A 572 -45.28 -16.34 -3.06
C TYR A 572 -46.33 -16.67 -4.14
N ASP A 573 -47.46 -15.95 -4.16
CA ASP A 573 -48.49 -16.13 -5.18
C ASP A 573 -47.94 -15.84 -6.58
N HIS A 574 -47.25 -14.71 -6.72
CA HIS A 574 -46.59 -14.32 -7.97
C HIS A 574 -45.45 -15.25 -8.34
N ALA A 575 -44.64 -15.68 -7.36
CA ALA A 575 -43.57 -16.66 -7.60
C ALA A 575 -44.12 -17.98 -8.16
N CYS A 576 -45.26 -18.46 -7.64
CA CYS A 576 -45.93 -19.66 -8.14
C CYS A 576 -46.38 -19.51 -9.61
N THR A 577 -46.98 -18.37 -9.95
CA THR A 577 -47.37 -18.06 -11.34
C THR A 577 -46.15 -18.02 -12.26
N LEU A 578 -45.05 -17.39 -11.85
CA LEU A 578 -43.80 -17.34 -12.63
C LEU A 578 -43.18 -18.74 -12.85
N VAL A 579 -43.16 -19.60 -11.83
CA VAL A 579 -42.64 -20.97 -11.96
C VAL A 579 -43.49 -21.80 -12.93
N GLN A 580 -44.80 -21.58 -13.00
CA GLN A 580 -45.65 -22.25 -14.00
C GLN A 580 -45.29 -21.82 -15.43
N LEU A 581 -44.88 -20.55 -15.63
CA LEU A 581 -44.42 -20.04 -16.92
C LEU A 581 -43.05 -20.60 -17.33
N PHE A 582 -42.29 -21.24 -16.43
CA PHE A 582 -41.03 -21.89 -16.81
C PHE A 582 -41.22 -23.05 -17.79
N ALA A 583 -42.42 -23.63 -17.86
CA ALA A 583 -42.76 -24.66 -18.84
C ALA A 583 -42.66 -24.16 -20.31
N GLU A 584 -42.80 -22.85 -20.53
CA GLU A 584 -42.68 -22.22 -21.84
C GLU A 584 -41.24 -21.83 -22.20
N ILE A 585 -40.31 -21.95 -21.24
CA ILE A 585 -38.90 -21.58 -21.38
C ILE A 585 -38.07 -22.80 -21.79
N GLU A 586 -37.11 -22.59 -22.68
CA GLU A 586 -36.15 -23.62 -23.08
C GLU A 586 -35.27 -24.07 -21.89
N VAL A 587 -35.39 -25.33 -21.49
CA VAL A 587 -34.60 -25.92 -20.40
C VAL A 587 -33.17 -26.20 -20.88
N THR A 588 -32.24 -25.33 -20.50
CA THR A 588 -30.79 -25.47 -20.78
C THR A 588 -30.03 -25.99 -19.56
N VAL A 589 -28.80 -26.48 -19.76
CA VAL A 589 -27.94 -26.94 -18.64
C VAL A 589 -27.66 -25.79 -17.66
N ASP A 590 -27.36 -24.58 -18.16
CA ASP A 590 -27.13 -23.40 -17.32
C ASP A 590 -28.35 -23.02 -16.50
N PHE A 591 -29.55 -23.12 -17.10
CA PHE A 591 -30.81 -22.90 -16.40
C PHE A 591 -31.02 -23.90 -15.26
N LEU A 592 -30.72 -25.19 -15.48
CA LEU A 592 -30.80 -26.21 -14.43
C LEU A 592 -29.77 -25.99 -13.31
N ILE A 593 -28.56 -25.56 -13.65
CA ILE A 593 -27.52 -25.19 -12.66
C ILE A 593 -27.98 -24.02 -11.80
N GLU A 594 -28.69 -23.04 -12.38
CA GLU A 594 -29.21 -21.90 -11.64
C GLU A 594 -30.35 -22.30 -10.68
N ILE A 595 -31.26 -23.18 -11.11
CA ILE A 595 -32.28 -23.73 -10.21
C ILE A 595 -31.63 -24.53 -9.06
N ASP A 596 -30.62 -25.35 -9.36
CA ASP A 596 -29.87 -26.10 -8.35
C ASP A 596 -29.24 -25.17 -7.30
N LYS A 597 -28.57 -24.09 -7.75
CA LYS A 597 -28.03 -23.04 -6.87
C LYS A 597 -29.10 -22.34 -6.04
N LEU A 598 -30.26 -22.00 -6.64
CA LEU A 598 -31.36 -21.38 -5.91
C LEU A 598 -31.87 -22.31 -4.79
N VAL A 599 -32.04 -23.60 -5.07
CA VAL A 599 -32.46 -24.58 -4.08
C VAL A 599 -31.45 -24.71 -2.93
N GLN A 600 -30.16 -24.72 -3.24
CA GLN A 600 -29.12 -24.69 -2.21
C GLN A 600 -29.20 -23.41 -1.36
N LEU A 601 -29.46 -22.26 -1.98
CA LEU A 601 -29.66 -20.98 -1.28
C LEU A 601 -30.90 -20.99 -0.38
N LEU A 602 -31.97 -21.72 -0.72
CA LEU A 602 -33.14 -21.86 0.18
C LEU A 602 -32.78 -22.48 1.54
N GLU A 603 -31.69 -23.25 1.59
CA GLU A 603 -31.16 -23.79 2.85
C GLU A 603 -30.23 -22.83 3.61
N SER A 604 -29.85 -21.71 2.99
CA SER A 604 -29.03 -20.68 3.63
C SER A 604 -29.81 -19.90 4.71
N PRO A 605 -29.11 -19.22 5.64
CA PRO A 605 -29.75 -18.40 6.67
C PRO A 605 -30.70 -17.32 6.13
N ILE A 606 -30.47 -16.85 4.91
CA ILE A 606 -31.22 -15.76 4.28
C ILE A 606 -32.68 -16.15 4.08
N PHE A 607 -32.95 -17.40 3.70
CA PHE A 607 -34.31 -17.92 3.49
C PHE A 607 -34.85 -18.70 4.71
N THR A 608 -34.30 -18.50 5.91
CA THR A 608 -34.81 -19.16 7.13
C THR A 608 -36.29 -18.84 7.38
N TYR A 609 -36.72 -17.60 7.11
CA TYR A 609 -38.13 -17.23 7.25
C TYR A 609 -39.04 -17.95 6.25
N LEU A 610 -38.57 -18.22 5.03
CA LEU A 610 -39.31 -18.99 4.02
C LEU A 610 -39.47 -20.43 4.48
N ARG A 611 -38.41 -21.04 5.04
CA ARG A 611 -38.48 -22.39 5.62
C ARG A 611 -39.43 -22.46 6.83
N LEU A 612 -39.44 -21.44 7.69
CA LEU A 612 -40.40 -21.33 8.79
C LEU A 612 -41.84 -21.14 8.29
N ALA A 613 -42.03 -20.43 7.17
CA ALA A 613 -43.36 -20.24 6.55
C ALA A 613 -43.97 -21.57 6.07
N LEU A 614 -43.16 -22.59 5.78
CA LEU A 614 -43.64 -23.94 5.41
C LEU A 614 -44.36 -24.68 6.55
N LEU A 615 -44.23 -24.23 7.80
CA LEU A 615 -44.99 -24.77 8.93
C LEU A 615 -46.48 -24.39 8.87
N ASP A 616 -46.79 -23.22 8.31
CA ASP A 616 -48.16 -22.73 8.13
C ASP A 616 -48.68 -23.10 6.73
N VAL A 617 -49.06 -24.36 6.58
CA VAL A 617 -49.53 -24.95 5.32
C VAL A 617 -50.82 -24.29 4.82
N GLU A 618 -51.66 -23.74 5.71
CA GLU A 618 -52.98 -23.23 5.33
C GLU A 618 -52.89 -21.87 4.65
N ASN A 619 -52.03 -20.98 5.16
CA ASN A 619 -51.82 -19.65 4.60
C ASN A 619 -50.76 -19.60 3.48
N ASN A 620 -49.82 -20.55 3.43
CA ASN A 620 -48.71 -20.55 2.46
C ASN A 620 -48.81 -21.65 1.38
N GLN A 621 -50.01 -21.99 0.93
CA GLN A 621 -50.22 -23.05 -0.08
C GLN A 621 -49.51 -22.76 -1.41
N THR A 622 -49.44 -21.49 -1.82
CA THR A 622 -48.79 -21.06 -3.06
C THR A 622 -47.27 -21.17 -3.00
N LEU A 623 -46.67 -21.00 -1.83
CA LEU A 623 -45.24 -21.28 -1.61
C LEU A 623 -44.92 -22.77 -1.82
N ILE A 624 -45.72 -23.66 -1.23
CA ILE A 624 -45.55 -25.11 -1.40
C ILE A 624 -45.69 -25.50 -2.87
N ARG A 625 -46.70 -24.95 -3.57
CA ARG A 625 -46.91 -25.19 -5.00
C ARG A 625 -45.75 -24.68 -5.85
N ALA A 626 -45.19 -23.51 -5.55
CA ALA A 626 -44.01 -22.97 -6.24
C ALA A 626 -42.77 -23.86 -6.04
N LEU A 627 -42.50 -24.32 -4.81
CA LEU A 627 -41.38 -25.21 -4.51
C LEU A 627 -41.56 -26.59 -5.17
N CYS A 628 -42.76 -27.16 -5.18
CA CYS A 628 -43.04 -28.38 -5.94
C CYS A 628 -42.84 -28.18 -7.45
N GLY A 629 -43.23 -27.02 -8.00
CA GLY A 629 -42.97 -26.67 -9.39
C GLY A 629 -41.48 -26.68 -9.73
N LEU A 630 -40.64 -26.09 -8.86
CA LEU A 630 -39.18 -26.13 -9.00
C LEU A 630 -38.63 -27.57 -8.88
N LEU A 631 -39.18 -28.39 -7.97
CA LEU A 631 -38.78 -29.79 -7.82
C LEU A 631 -39.05 -30.60 -9.10
N MET A 632 -40.17 -30.33 -9.79
CA MET A 632 -40.52 -31.03 -11.05
C MET A 632 -39.62 -30.66 -12.23
N LEU A 633 -38.93 -29.50 -12.17
CA LEU A 633 -38.01 -29.06 -13.22
C LEU A 633 -36.59 -29.64 -13.05
N LEU A 634 -36.24 -30.09 -11.84
CA LEU A 634 -34.92 -30.63 -11.55
C LEU A 634 -34.80 -32.11 -11.99
N PRO A 635 -33.68 -32.52 -12.61
CA PRO A 635 -33.43 -33.93 -12.90
C PRO A 635 -33.35 -34.74 -11.60
N GLY A 636 -34.01 -35.89 -11.54
CA GLY A 636 -34.09 -36.72 -10.32
C GLY A 636 -32.78 -37.31 -9.78
N LYS A 637 -31.63 -36.99 -10.40
CA LYS A 637 -30.28 -37.39 -9.97
C LYS A 637 -29.45 -36.25 -9.36
N THR A 638 -29.97 -35.02 -9.30
CA THR A 638 -29.23 -33.87 -8.74
C THR A 638 -29.38 -33.79 -7.23
N ASP A 639 -28.35 -33.26 -6.54
CA ASP A 639 -28.40 -33.06 -5.10
C ASP A 639 -29.50 -32.06 -4.68
N ALA A 640 -29.72 -30.98 -5.45
CA ALA A 640 -30.83 -30.07 -5.18
C ALA A 640 -32.19 -30.77 -5.20
N PHE A 641 -32.41 -31.73 -6.10
CA PHE A 641 -33.67 -32.50 -6.11
C PHE A 641 -33.87 -33.20 -4.77
N HIS A 642 -32.84 -33.86 -4.23
CA HIS A 642 -32.90 -34.54 -2.94
C HIS A 642 -32.99 -33.59 -1.74
N VAL A 643 -32.32 -32.43 -1.80
CA VAL A 643 -32.41 -31.39 -0.75
C VAL A 643 -33.83 -30.84 -0.67
N LEU A 644 -34.38 -30.38 -1.79
CA LEU A 644 -35.73 -29.79 -1.83
C LEU A 644 -36.80 -30.83 -1.50
N ARG A 645 -36.67 -32.06 -2.01
CA ARG A 645 -37.59 -33.16 -1.69
C ARG A 645 -37.62 -33.47 -0.20
N ARG A 646 -36.45 -33.64 0.44
CA ARG A 646 -36.38 -33.88 1.89
C ARG A 646 -37.02 -32.74 2.69
N ARG A 647 -36.81 -31.49 2.27
CA ARG A 647 -37.42 -30.32 2.92
C ARG A 647 -38.95 -30.34 2.82
N LEU A 648 -39.47 -30.68 1.65
CA LEU A 648 -40.93 -30.80 1.43
C LEU A 648 -41.53 -32.01 2.16
N GLU A 649 -40.80 -33.11 2.29
CA GLU A 649 -41.21 -34.28 3.10
C GLU A 649 -41.31 -33.97 4.59
N CYS A 650 -40.58 -32.97 5.10
CA CYS A 650 -40.72 -32.49 6.49
C CYS A 650 -41.98 -31.64 6.74
N VAL A 651 -42.74 -31.27 5.69
CA VAL A 651 -43.96 -30.46 5.84
C VAL A 651 -45.10 -31.33 6.37
N PRO A 652 -45.76 -30.96 7.48
CA PRO A 652 -46.84 -31.76 8.07
C PRO A 652 -47.98 -32.00 7.06
N ASN A 653 -48.42 -33.26 6.91
CA ASN A 653 -49.51 -33.68 6.01
C ASN A 653 -49.26 -33.39 4.51
N PHE A 654 -48.01 -33.36 4.06
CA PHE A 654 -47.63 -33.07 2.66
C PHE A 654 -48.41 -33.90 1.63
N ILE A 655 -48.58 -35.21 1.87
CA ILE A 655 -49.23 -36.14 0.92
C ILE A 655 -50.76 -36.08 1.03
N ASP A 656 -51.33 -35.94 2.24
CA ASP A 656 -52.78 -35.95 2.48
C ASP A 656 -53.47 -34.64 2.07
N LYS A 657 -52.76 -33.50 2.10
CA LYS A 657 -53.31 -32.21 1.66
C LYS A 657 -53.08 -31.94 0.16
N PHE A 658 -52.05 -32.49 -0.48
CA PHE A 658 -51.78 -32.29 -1.93
C PHE A 658 -52.95 -32.75 -2.81
N THR A 659 -53.61 -33.85 -2.42
CA THR A 659 -54.80 -34.40 -3.10
C THR A 659 -56.10 -33.63 -2.78
N SER A 660 -56.11 -32.78 -1.75
CA SER A 660 -57.26 -31.96 -1.35
C SER A 660 -57.26 -30.55 -1.99
N ILE A 661 -56.11 -30.08 -2.46
CA ILE A 661 -55.91 -28.74 -3.03
C ILE A 661 -56.65 -28.59 -4.37
N ASP A 662 -56.65 -29.64 -5.21
CA ASP A 662 -57.40 -29.63 -6.48
C ASP A 662 -58.93 -29.61 -6.28
N LYS A 663 -59.45 -30.11 -5.15
CA LYS A 663 -60.90 -30.14 -4.87
C LYS A 663 -61.42 -28.85 -4.22
N ARG A 664 -60.58 -28.05 -3.55
CA ARG A 664 -60.99 -26.77 -2.94
C ARG A 664 -60.85 -25.56 -3.87
N LEU A 665 -59.94 -25.59 -4.85
CA LEU A 665 -59.74 -24.50 -5.80
C LEU A 665 -60.90 -24.32 -6.80
N ALA A 666 -61.70 -25.36 -7.07
CA ALA A 666 -62.92 -25.23 -7.87
C ALA A 666 -64.08 -24.52 -7.13
N ASN A 667 -64.01 -24.40 -5.79
CA ASN A 667 -65.12 -23.90 -4.96
C ASN A 667 -64.83 -22.55 -4.28
N LEU A 668 -63.66 -21.94 -4.51
CA LEU A 668 -63.25 -20.67 -3.88
C LEU A 668 -63.35 -19.45 -4.82
N SER A 669 -63.91 -19.59 -6.02
CA SER A 669 -64.16 -18.45 -6.92
C SER A 669 -65.34 -17.56 -6.47
N ILE A 670 -65.94 -17.80 -5.31
CA ILE A 670 -67.02 -17.00 -4.75
C ILE A 670 -66.80 -16.92 -3.24
N ASN A 671 -66.58 -15.70 -2.74
CA ASN A 671 -66.47 -15.29 -1.33
C ASN A 671 -65.07 -15.24 -0.71
N SER A 672 -64.40 -14.10 -0.93
CA SER A 672 -63.58 -13.47 0.11
C SER A 672 -63.62 -11.94 -0.04
N LYS A 673 -64.77 -11.34 0.29
CA LYS A 673 -64.78 -9.97 0.82
C LYS A 673 -64.62 -10.10 2.33
N GLU A 674 -63.46 -9.74 2.88
CA GLU A 674 -63.41 -9.21 4.25
C GLU A 674 -62.12 -8.43 4.57
N LYS A 675 -62.38 -7.25 5.17
CA LYS A 675 -61.56 -6.40 6.06
C LYS A 675 -60.39 -5.59 5.46
N GLU A 676 -60.76 -4.35 5.12
CA GLU A 676 -59.89 -3.22 4.81
C GLU A 676 -59.08 -2.78 6.04
N THR A 677 -57.76 -2.96 5.98
CA THR A 677 -56.80 -2.06 6.62
C THR A 677 -56.29 -1.09 5.54
N ILE A 678 -56.63 0.18 5.72
CA ILE A 678 -56.17 1.30 4.89
C ILE A 678 -54.68 1.49 5.17
N ASN A 679 -53.83 1.42 4.13
CA ASN A 679 -52.36 1.60 4.12
C ASN A 679 -51.45 0.34 4.20
N ASP A 680 -51.71 -0.71 3.42
CA ASP A 680 -50.65 -1.68 3.07
C ASP A 680 -50.04 -1.34 1.70
N PRO A 681 -48.80 -0.80 1.62
CA PRO A 681 -48.15 -0.40 0.37
C PRO A 681 -47.91 -1.57 -0.60
N ARG A 682 -47.99 -2.84 -0.16
CA ARG A 682 -47.91 -4.02 -1.04
C ARG A 682 -49.07 -4.09 -2.03
N LYS A 683 -50.22 -3.48 -1.72
CA LYS A 683 -51.39 -3.42 -2.62
C LYS A 683 -51.22 -2.40 -3.77
N ASN A 684 -50.20 -1.54 -3.72
CA ASN A 684 -49.90 -0.60 -4.80
C ASN A 684 -49.06 -1.23 -5.93
N ILE A 685 -48.53 -2.45 -5.75
CA ILE A 685 -47.74 -3.13 -6.77
C ILE A 685 -48.67 -3.87 -7.74
N ASN A 686 -48.65 -3.47 -9.01
CA ASN A 686 -49.45 -4.11 -10.06
C ASN A 686 -48.74 -5.35 -10.62
N PHE A 687 -48.99 -6.52 -10.01
CA PHE A 687 -48.35 -7.77 -10.43
C PHE A 687 -48.77 -8.26 -11.83
N ASP A 688 -49.96 -7.90 -12.31
CA ASP A 688 -50.43 -8.27 -13.66
C ASP A 688 -49.62 -7.55 -14.75
N GLU A 689 -49.36 -6.25 -14.56
CA GLU A 689 -48.52 -5.45 -15.46
C GLU A 689 -47.07 -5.95 -15.45
N LEU A 690 -46.54 -6.29 -14.27
CA LEU A 690 -45.21 -6.87 -14.13
C LEU A 690 -45.10 -8.24 -14.82
N GLN A 691 -46.14 -9.07 -14.76
CA GLN A 691 -46.19 -10.34 -15.48
C GLN A 691 -46.18 -10.15 -17.00
N GLN A 692 -46.96 -9.19 -17.51
CA GLN A 692 -46.96 -8.87 -18.94
C GLN A 692 -45.59 -8.35 -19.40
N TYR A 693 -44.95 -7.53 -18.57
CA TYR A 693 -43.60 -7.04 -18.82
C TYR A 693 -42.59 -8.20 -18.88
N TYR A 694 -42.66 -9.14 -17.94
CA TYR A 694 -41.83 -10.35 -17.94
C TYR A 694 -41.94 -11.14 -19.25
N LEU A 695 -43.17 -11.41 -19.70
CA LEU A 695 -43.42 -12.13 -20.96
C LEU A 695 -42.83 -11.37 -22.16
N SER A 696 -42.93 -10.04 -22.19
CA SER A 696 -42.37 -9.22 -23.27
C SER A 696 -40.84 -9.35 -23.36
N ILE A 697 -40.14 -9.38 -22.22
CA ILE A 697 -38.69 -9.53 -22.14
C ILE A 697 -38.26 -10.95 -22.52
N GLN A 698 -38.98 -11.98 -22.06
CA GLN A 698 -38.69 -13.36 -22.44
C GLN A 698 -38.88 -13.60 -23.95
N ASN A 699 -39.93 -13.03 -24.54
CA ASN A 699 -40.13 -13.06 -25.99
C ASN A 699 -38.97 -12.38 -26.74
N ARG A 700 -38.47 -11.24 -26.25
CA ARG A 700 -37.30 -10.56 -26.82
C ARG A 700 -36.04 -11.44 -26.82
N HIS A 701 -35.78 -12.18 -25.73
CA HIS A 701 -34.69 -13.16 -25.66
C HIS A 701 -34.85 -14.30 -26.67
N ILE A 702 -36.07 -14.82 -26.81
CA ILE A 702 -36.38 -15.88 -27.77
C ILE A 702 -36.18 -15.39 -29.21
N ASP A 703 -36.63 -14.18 -29.53
CA ASP A 703 -36.53 -13.61 -30.87
C ASP A 703 -35.08 -13.30 -31.26
N LEU A 704 -34.27 -12.78 -30.34
CA LEU A 704 -32.83 -12.55 -30.57
C LEU A 704 -32.06 -13.86 -30.76
N LYS A 705 -32.38 -14.91 -29.99
CA LYS A 705 -31.84 -16.27 -30.22
C LYS A 705 -32.22 -16.77 -31.61
N LYS A 706 -33.50 -16.66 -32.01
CA LYS A 706 -33.98 -17.06 -33.34
C LYS A 706 -33.30 -16.27 -34.48
N GLN A 707 -33.00 -14.98 -34.27
CA GLN A 707 -32.26 -14.16 -35.22
C GLN A 707 -30.80 -14.62 -35.35
N ARG A 708 -30.11 -14.96 -34.26
CA ARG A 708 -28.75 -15.55 -34.31
C ARG A 708 -28.72 -16.87 -35.11
N TYR A 709 -29.76 -17.71 -34.97
CA TYR A 709 -29.88 -18.94 -35.76
C TYR A 709 -30.25 -18.71 -37.24
N ARG A 710 -30.92 -17.60 -37.59
CA ARG A 710 -31.27 -17.26 -38.97
C ARG A 710 -30.12 -16.67 -39.79
N TYR A 711 -29.07 -16.15 -39.13
CA TYR A 711 -27.90 -15.53 -39.78
C TYR A 711 -26.58 -16.30 -39.60
N ALA A 712 -26.60 -17.53 -39.07
CA ALA A 712 -25.41 -18.38 -39.07
C ALA A 712 -25.04 -18.76 -40.52
N PRO A 713 -23.82 -18.46 -41.01
CA PRO A 713 -23.39 -18.91 -42.33
C PRO A 713 -23.30 -20.44 -42.34
N THR A 714 -24.01 -21.04 -43.29
CA THR A 714 -23.86 -22.45 -43.65
C THR A 714 -22.43 -22.69 -44.16
N SER A 715 -21.60 -23.35 -43.34
CA SER A 715 -20.40 -24.03 -43.81
C SER A 715 -20.43 -25.50 -43.38
N ASP A 716 -20.68 -26.34 -44.38
CA ASP A 716 -20.39 -27.75 -44.55
C ASP A 716 -20.26 -28.67 -43.32
N VAL A 717 -21.35 -29.42 -43.08
CA VAL A 717 -21.28 -30.78 -42.52
C VAL A 717 -21.98 -31.73 -43.49
N ARG A 718 -21.20 -32.40 -44.36
CA ARG A 718 -21.57 -33.69 -44.96
C ARG A 718 -20.36 -34.60 -45.20
N ARG A 719 -20.46 -35.82 -44.64
CA ARG A 719 -19.72 -37.09 -44.80
C ARG A 719 -18.75 -37.39 -43.63
N ASN A 720 -18.83 -38.51 -42.89
CA ASN A 720 -19.71 -39.69 -42.86
C ASN A 720 -19.54 -40.34 -41.46
N ARG A 721 -20.56 -40.30 -40.61
CA ARG A 721 -21.27 -41.44 -39.99
C ARG A 721 -20.74 -42.88 -40.17
N GLN A 722 -20.76 -43.57 -39.02
CA GLN A 722 -20.90 -45.03 -38.76
C GLN A 722 -19.60 -45.84 -38.95
N THR A 723 -19.13 -46.68 -38.01
CA THR A 723 -19.81 -47.64 -37.12
C THR A 723 -18.95 -47.95 -35.89
N SER A 724 -19.59 -48.17 -34.73
CA SER A 724 -18.96 -48.82 -33.57
C SER A 724 -19.33 -50.30 -33.59
N THR A 725 -18.35 -51.22 -33.61
CA THR A 725 -18.47 -52.59 -33.08
C THR A 725 -17.10 -53.29 -33.04
N ARG A 726 -16.71 -53.70 -31.82
CA ARG A 726 -15.93 -54.88 -31.39
C ARG A 726 -15.06 -55.60 -32.43
N TYR A 727 -13.78 -55.82 -32.12
CA TYR A 727 -13.20 -57.18 -31.88
C TYR A 727 -11.74 -57.05 -31.38
N LEU A 728 -11.45 -57.80 -30.32
CA LEU A 728 -10.11 -58.11 -29.80
C LEU A 728 -9.39 -59.11 -30.71
N ASP A 729 -8.05 -59.07 -30.64
CA ASP A 729 -7.05 -60.13 -30.90
C ASP A 729 -6.71 -60.59 -32.33
N LYS A 730 -5.46 -60.30 -32.74
CA LYS A 730 -4.41 -61.32 -33.00
C LYS A 730 -3.04 -60.69 -33.37
N MET A 731 -2.10 -60.86 -32.43
CA MET A 731 -0.70 -61.33 -32.56
C MET A 731 0.20 -60.97 -33.77
N THR A 732 1.40 -60.46 -33.39
CA THR A 732 2.78 -60.83 -33.83
C THR A 732 3.36 -60.30 -35.15
N MET A 733 4.33 -59.36 -35.10
CA MET A 733 5.80 -59.59 -35.22
C MET A 733 6.59 -58.35 -35.71
N SER A 734 7.85 -58.30 -35.25
CA SER A 734 9.03 -57.56 -35.73
C SER A 734 9.10 -56.03 -35.57
N ALA A 735 9.99 -55.61 -34.66
CA ALA A 735 10.56 -54.27 -34.56
C ALA A 735 11.58 -54.01 -35.68
N PRO A 736 11.70 -52.77 -36.20
CA PRO A 736 12.90 -52.30 -36.87
C PRO A 736 13.84 -51.57 -35.89
N LYS A 737 15.12 -51.87 -36.03
CA LYS A 737 16.29 -51.36 -35.30
C LYS A 737 16.41 -49.83 -35.41
N SER A 738 16.84 -49.17 -34.34
CA SER A 738 17.34 -47.78 -34.34
C SER A 738 18.69 -47.69 -35.10
N PRO A 739 18.98 -46.59 -35.83
CA PRO A 739 20.27 -46.38 -36.47
C PRO A 739 21.33 -45.85 -35.48
N LEU A 740 22.59 -46.26 -35.68
CA LEU A 740 23.78 -45.78 -34.96
C LEU A 740 24.10 -44.30 -35.32
N PRO A 741 24.73 -43.51 -34.42
CA PRO A 741 25.03 -42.10 -34.65
C PRO A 741 26.20 -41.88 -35.63
N GLN A 742 26.10 -40.84 -36.49
CA GLN A 742 27.10 -40.42 -37.49
C GLN A 742 27.89 -39.17 -37.03
N PHE A 743 29.21 -39.13 -37.25
CA PHE A 743 30.12 -38.03 -36.83
C PHE A 743 30.42 -37.04 -37.97
N VAL A 744 30.81 -35.80 -37.62
CA VAL A 744 30.97 -34.66 -38.56
C VAL A 744 32.28 -33.90 -38.29
N CYS A 745 32.97 -33.43 -39.33
CA CYS A 745 34.20 -32.63 -39.23
C CYS A 745 33.93 -31.23 -38.68
N GLN A 746 34.68 -30.81 -37.66
CA GLN A 746 34.46 -29.54 -36.95
C GLN A 746 34.77 -28.28 -37.77
N VAL A 747 35.63 -28.37 -38.78
CA VAL A 747 36.06 -27.21 -39.59
C VAL A 747 35.16 -27.00 -40.81
N CYS A 748 34.76 -28.06 -41.51
CA CYS A 748 33.99 -27.96 -42.75
C CYS A 748 32.54 -28.47 -42.66
N GLY A 749 32.16 -29.11 -41.55
CA GLY A 749 30.79 -29.61 -41.35
C GLY A 749 30.40 -30.81 -42.21
N ASN A 750 31.35 -31.47 -42.88
CA ASN A 750 31.09 -32.68 -43.67
C ASN A 750 31.14 -33.96 -42.83
N PHE A 751 30.28 -34.94 -43.15
CA PHE A 751 30.24 -36.24 -42.48
C PHE A 751 31.57 -36.99 -42.62
N LEU A 752 32.09 -37.51 -41.51
CA LEU A 752 33.30 -38.31 -41.48
C LEU A 752 32.95 -39.72 -41.98
N GLN A 753 33.63 -40.18 -43.03
CA GLN A 753 33.47 -41.56 -43.51
C GLN A 753 34.03 -42.51 -42.45
N GLN A 754 33.17 -43.33 -41.84
CA GLN A 754 33.60 -44.39 -40.92
C GLN A 754 34.25 -45.52 -41.72
N ASP A 755 35.46 -45.90 -41.33
CA ASP A 755 36.15 -47.07 -41.85
C ASP A 755 35.38 -48.36 -41.52
N SER A 756 35.39 -49.31 -42.45
CA SER A 756 34.71 -50.62 -42.38
C SER A 756 35.28 -51.58 -41.31
N SER A 757 36.07 -51.08 -40.36
CA SER A 757 36.70 -51.84 -39.27
C SER A 757 35.93 -51.77 -37.94
N LEU A 758 34.88 -50.92 -37.84
CA LEU A 758 34.04 -50.76 -36.63
C LEU A 758 32.78 -51.64 -36.61
N GLU A 759 32.51 -52.45 -37.63
CA GLU A 759 31.39 -53.41 -37.67
C GLU A 759 31.64 -54.70 -36.85
N THR A 760 32.76 -54.82 -36.12
CA THR A 760 33.17 -56.03 -35.38
C THR A 760 33.31 -55.86 -33.86
N ILE A 761 32.71 -54.84 -33.24
CA ILE A 761 32.61 -54.80 -31.76
C ILE A 761 31.35 -55.56 -31.34
N ASP A 762 31.57 -56.84 -31.06
CA ASP A 762 30.60 -57.91 -30.81
C ASP A 762 29.85 -57.78 -29.46
N ASP A 763 28.74 -58.51 -29.36
CA ASP A 763 27.66 -58.56 -28.34
C ASP A 763 28.09 -58.96 -26.89
N GLN A 764 29.34 -58.73 -26.49
CA GLN A 764 29.88 -59.12 -25.16
C GLN A 764 30.14 -57.98 -24.18
N MET A 765 30.11 -56.70 -24.57
CA MET A 765 30.30 -55.57 -23.63
C MET A 765 29.00 -55.00 -23.02
N THR A 766 27.81 -55.45 -23.46
CA THR A 766 26.51 -54.94 -22.95
C THR A 766 25.91 -55.76 -21.79
N LYS A 767 26.59 -56.81 -21.31
CA LYS A 767 26.03 -57.73 -20.29
C LYS A 767 26.24 -57.43 -18.78
N PRO A 768 27.09 -56.50 -18.29
CA PRO A 768 27.19 -56.28 -16.84
C PRO A 768 26.35 -55.13 -16.25
N ILE A 769 25.52 -54.40 -17.03
CA ILE A 769 24.77 -53.23 -16.48
C ILE A 769 23.39 -53.63 -15.90
N ALA A 770 22.99 -54.91 -15.98
CA ALA A 770 21.68 -55.38 -15.53
C ALA A 770 21.64 -56.02 -14.11
N SER A 771 22.72 -55.98 -13.32
CA SER A 771 22.81 -56.76 -12.07
C SER A 771 23.20 -55.96 -10.82
N SER A 772 22.66 -54.76 -10.62
CA SER A 772 22.76 -54.06 -9.33
C SER A 772 21.45 -53.33 -9.00
N THR A 773 20.37 -54.09 -8.84
CA THR A 773 19.10 -53.59 -8.31
C THR A 773 18.40 -54.72 -7.54
N THR A 774 18.66 -54.84 -6.23
CA THR A 774 17.71 -55.34 -5.21
C THR A 774 18.34 -55.26 -3.82
N ILE A 775 17.66 -54.57 -2.89
CA ILE A 775 17.30 -54.93 -1.50
C ILE A 775 16.37 -53.79 -1.02
N CYS A 776 15.05 -53.99 -1.09
CA CYS A 776 14.06 -54.14 0.02
C CYS A 776 13.97 -52.88 0.91
N ASP A 777 12.90 -52.07 0.97
CA ASP A 777 11.44 -52.27 0.92
C ASP A 777 10.85 -53.07 2.10
N GLU A 778 10.37 -52.35 3.11
CA GLU A 778 9.40 -52.71 4.17
C GLU A 778 8.98 -51.36 4.81
N SER A 779 7.71 -50.98 5.01
CA SER A 779 6.44 -51.69 5.01
C SER A 779 5.29 -50.67 5.11
N TYR A 780 4.18 -50.92 4.41
CA TYR A 780 2.85 -50.38 4.73
C TYR A 780 1.82 -51.43 4.31
N ASN A 781 1.05 -51.98 5.25
CA ASN A 781 -0.35 -52.33 5.01
C ASN A 781 -1.11 -52.67 6.31
N GLU A 782 -2.39 -52.31 6.27
CA GLU A 782 -3.53 -52.65 7.15
C GLU A 782 -3.69 -51.95 8.51
N LEU A 783 -4.66 -51.01 8.59
CA LEU A 783 -5.98 -51.26 9.19
C LEU A 783 -6.84 -49.97 9.23
N GLN A 784 -8.07 -50.06 8.70
CA GLN A 784 -9.17 -49.16 9.07
C GLN A 784 -9.82 -49.68 10.36
N GLN A 785 -10.03 -48.82 11.37
CA GLN A 785 -11.29 -48.60 12.10
C GLN A 785 -11.11 -47.78 13.40
N GLY A 786 -12.02 -46.82 13.61
CA GLY A 786 -12.23 -46.04 14.85
C GLY A 786 -11.26 -44.85 14.97
N GLY A 787 -11.65 -43.60 15.19
CA GLY A 787 -12.81 -43.02 15.84
C GLY A 787 -12.29 -41.84 16.68
N SER A 788 -13.03 -40.73 16.69
CA SER A 788 -12.88 -39.51 17.51
C SER A 788 -11.73 -38.52 17.23
N ASP A 789 -12.19 -37.27 17.07
CA ASP A 789 -11.58 -35.98 17.40
C ASP A 789 -10.58 -35.29 16.45
N GLY A 790 -10.98 -34.07 16.05
CA GLY A 790 -10.05 -32.95 15.88
C GLY A 790 -9.77 -32.46 14.47
N THR A 791 -10.79 -32.08 13.70
CA THR A 791 -10.61 -31.38 12.40
C THR A 791 -10.14 -29.93 12.62
N ILE A 792 -8.83 -29.70 12.67
CA ILE A 792 -8.20 -28.39 12.40
C ILE A 792 -7.64 -28.45 10.97
N VAL A 793 -8.35 -27.85 10.02
CA VAL A 793 -7.86 -27.62 8.66
C VAL A 793 -7.64 -26.12 8.51
N ILE A 794 -6.40 -25.67 8.73
CA ILE A 794 -5.90 -24.42 8.17
C ILE A 794 -5.48 -24.72 6.73
N ARG A 795 -6.23 -24.11 5.81
CA ARG A 795 -5.88 -23.95 4.40
C ARG A 795 -4.55 -23.19 4.29
N LYS A 796 -3.55 -23.81 3.65
CA LYS A 796 -2.55 -23.08 2.86
C LYS A 796 -2.84 -23.31 1.38
N THR A 797 -3.54 -22.32 0.83
CA THR A 797 -3.31 -21.73 -0.48
C THR A 797 -1.82 -21.56 -0.75
N LEU A 798 -1.30 -22.20 -1.79
CA LEU A 798 -0.06 -21.79 -2.47
C LEU A 798 -0.44 -21.29 -3.86
N GLY A 799 -0.45 -19.97 -3.94
CA GLY A 799 -0.54 -19.21 -5.16
C GLY A 799 0.73 -19.34 -5.99
N ARG A 800 0.52 -19.29 -7.29
CA ARG A 800 1.52 -19.02 -8.32
C ARG A 800 2.27 -17.72 -8.01
N LYS A 801 3.60 -17.76 -7.96
CA LYS A 801 4.45 -16.64 -8.36
C LYS A 801 5.23 -17.06 -9.61
N ARG A 802 4.94 -16.35 -10.71
CA ARG A 802 5.75 -16.29 -11.92
C ARG A 802 6.91 -15.33 -11.63
N PHE A 803 8.14 -15.83 -11.65
CA PHE A 803 9.31 -15.01 -11.97
C PHE A 803 9.44 -14.97 -13.49
N GLY A 804 9.43 -13.76 -14.06
CA GLY A 804 9.91 -13.50 -15.41
C GLY A 804 11.25 -12.79 -15.28
N TRP A 805 12.31 -13.44 -15.76
CA TRP A 805 13.55 -12.75 -16.11
C TRP A 805 13.50 -12.47 -17.61
N SER A 806 13.71 -11.22 -17.98
CA SER A 806 14.09 -10.81 -19.32
C SER A 806 14.99 -9.59 -19.18
N ILE A 807 16.29 -9.77 -19.42
CA ILE A 807 17.14 -8.70 -19.93
C ILE A 807 17.78 -9.19 -21.23
N THR A 808 17.44 -8.41 -22.25
CA THR A 808 18.02 -8.24 -23.58
C THR A 808 19.52 -7.99 -23.56
N THR A 809 20.25 -8.62 -24.47
CA THR A 809 21.62 -8.23 -24.85
C THR A 809 21.65 -7.89 -26.34
N SER A 810 22.08 -6.67 -26.68
CA SER A 810 22.41 -6.26 -28.05
C SER A 810 23.81 -5.62 -28.09
N GLN A 811 24.75 -6.38 -28.65
CA GLN A 811 25.88 -6.04 -29.54
C GLN A 811 26.94 -4.99 -29.13
N SER A 812 28.20 -5.45 -28.95
CA SER A 812 29.34 -5.11 -29.83
C SER A 812 30.59 -6.01 -29.57
N SER A 813 31.19 -6.46 -30.68
CA SER A 813 32.56 -7.02 -30.95
C SER A 813 33.41 -7.54 -29.79
N LEU A 814 33.71 -8.84 -29.63
CA LEU A 814 34.58 -9.73 -30.44
C LEU A 814 35.99 -9.18 -30.71
N ASP A 815 36.88 -9.42 -29.74
CA ASP A 815 38.30 -9.69 -29.97
C ASP A 815 38.82 -10.72 -28.95
N SER A 816 39.57 -11.71 -29.47
CA SER A 816 40.24 -12.86 -28.81
C SER A 816 39.42 -14.15 -28.52
N ALA A 817 39.46 -15.04 -29.53
CA ALA A 817 39.51 -16.50 -29.53
C ALA A 817 39.24 -17.27 -28.20
N ASN A 818 38.02 -17.77 -28.01
CA ASN A 818 37.58 -19.13 -28.42
C ASN A 818 36.28 -19.48 -27.68
N GLY A 819 35.17 -19.43 -28.43
CA GLY A 819 33.81 -19.52 -27.90
C GLY A 819 33.13 -20.86 -28.15
N PHE A 820 32.29 -21.25 -27.19
CA PHE A 820 30.98 -21.82 -27.48
C PHE A 820 29.91 -21.07 -26.67
N ALA A 821 28.92 -20.57 -27.39
CA ALA A 821 27.61 -20.18 -26.88
C ALA A 821 26.58 -20.58 -27.94
N LEU A 822 25.50 -21.26 -27.54
CA LEU A 822 24.23 -21.21 -28.25
C LEU A 822 23.08 -21.40 -27.26
N VAL A 823 22.17 -20.41 -27.29
CA VAL A 823 20.94 -20.30 -26.49
C VAL A 823 19.72 -20.68 -27.38
N PRO A 824 18.45 -20.60 -26.91
CA PRO A 824 17.48 -21.68 -26.81
C PRO A 824 16.43 -21.68 -27.94
N HIS A 825 15.49 -22.63 -27.94
CA HIS A 825 14.09 -22.31 -28.28
C HIS A 825 13.07 -23.28 -27.66
N ASP A 826 12.07 -22.65 -27.04
CA ASP A 826 10.89 -23.20 -26.37
C ASP A 826 10.08 -24.23 -27.18
N VAL A 827 9.61 -25.28 -26.50
CA VAL A 827 8.23 -25.79 -26.67
C VAL A 827 7.69 -26.26 -25.32
N ASN A 828 6.66 -25.54 -24.86
CA ASN A 828 5.52 -25.93 -24.01
C ASN A 828 5.68 -26.85 -22.80
N LYS A 829 5.09 -26.35 -21.70
CA LYS A 829 4.58 -27.13 -20.58
C LYS A 829 3.64 -28.25 -21.04
N ASP A 830 3.70 -29.32 -20.26
CA ASP A 830 2.81 -30.48 -20.22
C ASP A 830 3.19 -31.65 -21.14
N LEU A 831 4.26 -32.37 -20.78
CA LEU A 831 4.41 -33.81 -20.99
C LEU A 831 5.36 -34.40 -19.92
N GLU A 832 4.74 -35.03 -18.93
CA GLU A 832 5.14 -36.20 -18.13
C GLU A 832 6.63 -36.47 -17.77
N GLN A 833 6.79 -36.76 -16.47
CA GLN A 833 7.95 -37.24 -15.71
C GLN A 833 8.69 -38.50 -16.26
N LYS A 834 8.94 -38.66 -17.56
CA LYS A 834 9.57 -39.88 -18.11
C LYS A 834 10.87 -39.78 -18.91
N SER A 835 11.38 -38.61 -19.35
CA SER A 835 12.61 -38.61 -20.18
C SER A 835 13.89 -38.03 -19.56
N MET A 836 13.90 -37.58 -18.29
CA MET A 836 15.13 -37.06 -17.66
C MET A 836 16.14 -38.14 -17.22
N ARG A 837 15.73 -39.42 -17.15
CA ARG A 837 16.64 -40.54 -16.88
C ARG A 837 17.24 -41.15 -18.14
N GLU A 838 16.48 -41.19 -19.23
CA GLU A 838 16.97 -41.66 -20.53
C GLU A 838 17.97 -40.66 -21.14
N TYR A 839 17.68 -39.35 -21.06
CA TYR A 839 18.60 -38.33 -21.57
C TYR A 839 19.91 -38.22 -20.77
N ARG A 840 19.87 -38.44 -19.45
CA ARG A 840 21.08 -38.54 -18.62
C ARG A 840 21.88 -39.81 -18.93
N ASN A 841 21.22 -40.90 -19.25
CA ASN A 841 21.90 -42.13 -19.66
C ASN A 841 22.54 -41.98 -21.03
N ASP A 842 21.88 -41.35 -22.01
CA ASP A 842 22.44 -41.12 -23.35
C ASP A 842 23.65 -40.18 -23.31
N ILE A 843 23.62 -39.11 -22.49
CA ILE A 843 24.77 -38.22 -22.29
C ILE A 843 25.95 -38.97 -21.62
N ASN A 844 25.68 -39.79 -20.60
CA ASN A 844 26.72 -40.51 -19.85
C ASN A 844 27.28 -41.70 -20.66
N ILE A 845 26.50 -42.27 -21.59
CA ILE A 845 26.95 -43.25 -22.59
C ILE A 845 27.80 -42.56 -23.66
N HIS A 846 27.41 -41.36 -24.12
CA HIS A 846 28.19 -40.55 -25.05
C HIS A 846 29.54 -40.11 -24.47
N GLU A 847 29.56 -39.68 -23.21
CA GLU A 847 30.78 -39.25 -22.50
C GLU A 847 31.75 -40.43 -22.31
N LYS A 848 31.23 -41.62 -21.95
CA LYS A 848 32.05 -42.83 -21.79
C LYS A 848 32.51 -43.47 -23.10
N LEU A 849 31.72 -43.37 -24.17
CA LEU A 849 32.16 -43.77 -25.52
C LEU A 849 33.21 -42.80 -26.08
N TYR A 850 33.09 -41.52 -25.75
CA TYR A 850 34.06 -40.49 -26.12
C TYR A 850 35.41 -40.72 -25.42
N ASP A 851 35.41 -40.99 -24.10
CA ASP A 851 36.62 -41.33 -23.35
C ASP A 851 37.29 -42.61 -23.87
N PHE A 852 36.50 -43.64 -24.21
CA PHE A 852 37.04 -44.92 -24.70
C PHE A 852 37.63 -44.84 -26.13
N LEU A 853 37.09 -43.96 -26.98
CA LEU A 853 37.62 -43.72 -28.34
C LEU A 853 38.81 -42.75 -28.32
N SER A 854 38.83 -41.81 -27.37
CA SER A 854 39.95 -40.88 -27.14
C SER A 854 41.21 -41.58 -26.60
N GLU A 855 41.08 -42.72 -25.93
CA GLU A 855 42.23 -43.50 -25.46
C GLU A 855 43.02 -44.20 -26.59
N GLN A 856 42.47 -44.29 -27.81
CA GLN A 856 43.12 -44.98 -28.94
C GLN A 856 43.77 -44.07 -30.00
N TYR A 857 43.54 -42.74 -30.00
CA TYR A 857 44.16 -41.80 -30.93
C TYR A 857 44.46 -40.44 -30.26
N THR A 858 45.72 -39.99 -30.32
CA THR A 858 46.21 -38.76 -29.65
C THR A 858 45.95 -37.47 -30.45
N PHE A 859 44.74 -37.30 -30.98
CA PHE A 859 44.32 -36.03 -31.58
C PHE A 859 42.95 -35.64 -31.00
N ASP A 860 42.89 -34.48 -30.34
CA ASP A 860 41.77 -34.11 -29.49
C ASP A 860 40.41 -34.03 -30.22
N HIS A 861 40.35 -33.83 -31.54
CA HIS A 861 39.09 -33.68 -32.28
C HIS A 861 39.23 -34.19 -33.74
N PRO A 862 38.22 -34.87 -34.33
CA PRO A 862 38.35 -35.44 -35.66
C PRO A 862 38.17 -34.39 -36.77
N LEU A 863 39.25 -34.17 -37.53
CA LEU A 863 39.28 -33.38 -38.76
C LEU A 863 39.16 -34.30 -39.98
N CYS A 864 38.55 -33.82 -41.06
CA CYS A 864 38.64 -34.52 -42.35
C CYS A 864 40.06 -34.40 -42.92
N GLN A 865 40.45 -35.36 -43.76
CA GLN A 865 41.79 -35.44 -44.34
C GLN A 865 42.27 -34.11 -44.95
N GLU A 866 41.42 -33.43 -45.74
CA GLU A 866 41.76 -32.14 -46.35
C GLU A 866 42.05 -31.03 -45.33
N CYS A 867 41.32 -31.00 -44.22
CA CYS A 867 41.53 -30.01 -43.16
C CYS A 867 42.80 -30.32 -42.34
N THR A 868 43.13 -31.60 -42.15
CA THR A 868 44.38 -32.03 -41.49
C THR A 868 45.59 -31.65 -42.33
N ASP A 869 45.55 -31.89 -43.64
CA ASP A 869 46.66 -31.56 -44.55
C ASP A 869 46.92 -30.04 -44.58
N THR A 870 45.85 -29.24 -44.61
CA THR A 870 45.97 -27.77 -44.59
C THR A 870 46.56 -27.24 -43.26
N LEU A 871 46.25 -27.90 -42.14
CA LEU A 871 46.83 -27.55 -40.84
C LEU A 871 48.32 -27.90 -40.78
N LEU A 872 48.69 -29.07 -41.30
CA LEU A 872 50.08 -29.51 -41.38
C LEU A 872 50.92 -28.57 -42.25
N ASP A 873 50.40 -28.14 -43.40
CA ASP A 873 51.08 -27.16 -44.27
C ASP A 873 51.35 -25.82 -43.54
N LYS A 874 50.40 -25.34 -42.74
CA LYS A 874 50.60 -24.14 -41.91
C LYS A 874 51.66 -24.34 -40.84
N LEU A 875 51.63 -25.47 -40.14
CA LEU A 875 52.60 -25.79 -39.10
C LEU A 875 54.02 -25.93 -39.66
N ASP A 876 54.17 -26.48 -40.88
CA ASP A 876 55.47 -26.57 -41.55
C ASP A 876 56.04 -25.19 -41.92
N VAL A 877 55.19 -24.26 -42.36
CA VAL A 877 55.61 -22.86 -42.62
C VAL A 877 56.05 -22.18 -41.32
N ASP A 878 55.27 -22.32 -40.24
CA ASP A 878 55.61 -21.74 -38.94
C ASP A 878 56.91 -22.34 -38.38
N LEU A 879 57.13 -23.65 -38.55
CA LEU A 879 58.36 -24.34 -38.14
C LEU A 879 59.57 -23.87 -38.95
N GLN A 880 59.42 -23.62 -40.25
CA GLN A 880 60.49 -23.05 -41.08
C GLN A 880 60.86 -21.63 -40.63
N MET A 881 59.86 -20.79 -40.31
CA MET A 881 60.09 -19.45 -39.79
C MET A 881 60.82 -19.47 -38.45
N ALA A 882 60.37 -20.29 -37.50
CA ALA A 882 61.02 -20.44 -36.20
C ALA A 882 62.45 -21.01 -36.32
N THR A 883 62.69 -21.92 -37.27
CA THR A 883 64.02 -22.49 -37.53
C THR A 883 64.97 -21.43 -38.09
N HIS A 884 64.49 -20.53 -38.95
CA HIS A 884 65.26 -19.41 -39.50
C HIS A 884 65.62 -18.37 -38.43
N GLU A 885 64.70 -18.08 -37.51
CA GLU A 885 64.96 -17.23 -36.34
C GLU A 885 66.04 -17.85 -35.44
N LEU A 886 65.94 -19.14 -35.13
CA LEU A 886 66.94 -19.87 -34.35
C LEU A 886 68.34 -19.84 -34.99
N THR A 887 68.42 -19.93 -36.32
CA THR A 887 69.71 -19.82 -37.04
C THR A 887 70.27 -18.40 -36.98
N SER A 888 69.41 -17.39 -37.01
CA SER A 888 69.79 -15.98 -36.85
C SER A 888 70.31 -15.70 -35.44
N TYR A 889 69.64 -16.22 -34.40
CA TYR A 889 70.11 -16.14 -33.01
C TYR A 889 71.44 -16.86 -32.80
N LYS A 890 71.65 -18.04 -33.40
CA LYS A 890 72.95 -18.74 -33.34
C LYS A 890 74.09 -17.92 -33.94
N LYS A 891 73.86 -17.24 -35.07
CA LYS A 891 74.85 -16.32 -35.66
C LYS A 891 75.18 -15.13 -34.76
N LEU A 892 74.17 -14.54 -34.12
CA LEU A 892 74.36 -13.47 -33.13
C LEU A 892 75.17 -13.94 -31.91
N LEU A 893 74.90 -15.17 -31.44
CA LEU A 893 75.63 -15.78 -30.33
C LEU A 893 77.10 -16.04 -30.67
N GLU A 894 77.40 -16.52 -31.88
CA GLU A 894 78.77 -16.71 -32.37
C GLU A 894 79.52 -15.36 -32.50
N GLN A 895 78.84 -14.31 -32.97
CA GLN A 895 79.40 -12.96 -33.03
C GLN A 895 79.72 -12.42 -31.63
N LEU A 896 78.83 -12.59 -30.66
CA LEU A 896 79.07 -12.22 -29.26
C LEU A 896 80.26 -12.98 -28.65
N ASN A 897 80.34 -14.29 -28.87
CA ASN A 897 81.44 -15.11 -28.36
C ASN A 897 82.80 -14.73 -28.97
N SER A 898 82.84 -14.35 -30.24
CA SER A 898 84.08 -13.89 -30.91
C SER A 898 84.57 -12.51 -30.48
N SER A 899 83.74 -11.74 -29.76
CA SER A 899 84.06 -10.39 -29.25
C SER A 899 84.67 -10.38 -27.83
N THR A 900 85.16 -11.51 -27.32
CA THR A 900 85.86 -11.59 -26.03
C THR A 900 87.28 -11.04 -26.11
N ASN A 901 87.39 -9.72 -26.08
CA ASN A 901 88.54 -8.98 -25.52
C ASN A 901 88.01 -8.08 -24.41
N VAL A 902 87.57 -8.68 -23.30
CA VAL A 902 87.03 -7.95 -22.15
C VAL A 902 88.18 -7.61 -21.20
N GLN A 903 88.37 -6.31 -20.96
CA GLN A 903 89.31 -5.75 -20.00
C GLN A 903 89.00 -6.25 -18.56
N PRO A 904 90.02 -6.56 -17.73
CA PRO A 904 89.83 -7.14 -16.39
C PRO A 904 88.95 -6.31 -15.43
N GLU A 905 88.87 -4.99 -15.63
CA GLU A 905 88.16 -4.05 -14.74
C GLU A 905 86.63 -4.21 -14.76
N ASN A 906 86.04 -4.75 -15.84
CA ASN A 906 84.60 -5.00 -15.90
C ASN A 906 84.19 -6.26 -15.13
N TYR A 907 85.08 -7.26 -15.03
CA TYR A 907 84.75 -8.52 -14.36
C TYR A 907 84.64 -8.37 -12.84
N GLU A 908 85.45 -7.51 -12.22
CA GLU A 908 85.34 -7.21 -10.79
C GLU A 908 84.08 -6.41 -10.45
N LYS A 909 83.69 -5.45 -11.30
CA LYS A 909 82.43 -4.71 -11.12
C LYS A 909 81.20 -5.61 -11.24
N LEU A 910 81.16 -6.47 -12.27
CA LEU A 910 80.06 -7.44 -12.40
C LEU A 910 80.02 -8.43 -11.23
N LYS A 911 81.17 -8.80 -10.65
CA LYS A 911 81.19 -9.64 -9.45
C LYS A 911 80.66 -8.93 -8.21
N GLN A 912 80.95 -7.64 -8.04
CA GLN A 912 80.37 -6.84 -6.96
C GLN A 912 78.86 -6.70 -7.13
N GLU A 913 78.40 -6.37 -8.34
CA GLU A 913 76.97 -6.26 -8.67
C GLU A 913 76.24 -7.60 -8.45
N LEU A 914 76.86 -8.73 -8.78
CA LEU A 914 76.30 -10.06 -8.50
C LEU A 914 76.13 -10.34 -7.00
N ILE A 915 77.09 -9.91 -6.17
CA ILE A 915 77.00 -10.08 -4.71
C ILE A 915 75.89 -9.19 -4.13
N GLU A 916 75.78 -7.95 -4.60
CA GLU A 916 74.72 -7.03 -4.17
C GLU A 916 73.33 -7.54 -4.54
N LEU A 917 73.19 -8.09 -5.76
CA LEU A 917 71.95 -8.70 -6.23
C LEU A 917 71.60 -9.99 -5.49
N ASP A 918 72.57 -10.84 -5.14
CA ASP A 918 72.35 -12.04 -4.33
C ASP A 918 71.86 -11.69 -2.91
N GLU A 919 72.36 -10.61 -2.32
CA GLU A 919 71.87 -10.11 -1.03
C GLU A 919 70.47 -9.52 -1.14
N GLU A 920 70.16 -8.83 -2.23
CA GLU A 920 68.83 -8.29 -2.50
C GLU A 920 67.80 -9.40 -2.77
N GLU A 921 68.15 -10.42 -3.55
CA GLU A 921 67.32 -11.60 -3.79
C GLU A 921 66.98 -12.31 -2.48
N LYS A 922 67.95 -12.46 -1.56
CA LYS A 922 67.69 -13.03 -0.23
C LYS A 922 66.74 -12.18 0.59
N ARG A 923 66.92 -10.85 0.61
CA ARG A 923 66.01 -9.94 1.33
C ARG A 923 64.58 -10.05 0.81
N ILE A 924 64.40 -10.05 -0.51
CA ILE A 924 63.08 -10.15 -1.15
C ILE A 924 62.44 -11.52 -0.88
N LYS A 925 63.22 -12.62 -0.92
CA LYS A 925 62.70 -13.96 -0.56
C LYS A 925 62.23 -14.04 0.89
N ASP A 926 62.96 -13.43 1.82
CA ASP A 926 62.56 -13.37 3.23
C ASP A 926 61.28 -12.52 3.43
N GLU A 927 61.12 -11.45 2.65
CA GLU A 927 59.91 -10.63 2.66
C GLU A 927 58.72 -11.37 2.05
N LEU A 928 58.92 -12.07 0.93
CA LEU A 928 57.90 -12.90 0.30
C LEU A 928 57.38 -13.99 1.26
N LEU A 929 58.29 -14.67 1.97
CA LEU A 929 57.92 -15.69 2.95
C LEU A 929 57.04 -15.11 4.08
N LYS A 930 57.34 -13.89 4.54
CA LYS A 930 56.52 -13.21 5.57
C LYS A 930 55.14 -12.86 5.03
N LEU A 931 55.06 -12.34 3.81
CA LEU A 931 53.80 -12.00 3.16
C LEU A 931 52.94 -13.24 2.89
N GLU A 932 53.55 -14.37 2.50
CA GLU A 932 52.84 -15.64 2.33
C GLU A 932 52.24 -16.14 3.65
N GLN A 933 53.00 -16.05 4.75
CA GLN A 933 52.50 -16.40 6.09
C GLN A 933 51.36 -15.47 6.54
N GLU A 934 51.46 -14.18 6.27
CA GLU A 934 50.41 -13.20 6.57
C GLU A 934 49.15 -13.45 5.73
N ASN A 935 49.31 -13.75 4.44
CA ASN A 935 48.20 -14.07 3.55
C ASN A 935 47.47 -15.35 4.00
N GLN A 936 48.21 -16.38 4.41
CA GLN A 936 47.62 -17.61 4.96
C GLN A 936 46.86 -17.35 6.27
N ARG A 937 47.37 -16.45 7.13
CA ARG A 937 46.66 -16.03 8.34
C ARG A 937 45.35 -15.30 8.01
N LEU A 938 45.39 -14.35 7.06
CA LEU A 938 44.21 -13.61 6.63
C LEU A 938 43.16 -14.51 5.96
N GLN A 939 43.59 -15.53 5.20
CA GLN A 939 42.68 -16.54 4.64
C GLN A 939 41.94 -17.32 5.72
N ASN A 940 42.64 -17.78 6.75
CA ASN A 940 42.02 -18.48 7.88
C ASN A 940 41.04 -17.58 8.64
N GLU A 941 41.38 -16.30 8.82
CA GLU A 941 40.48 -15.31 9.45
C GLU A 941 39.23 -15.05 8.60
N SER A 942 39.38 -14.94 7.27
CA SER A 942 38.26 -14.81 6.34
C SER A 942 37.34 -16.04 6.36
N GLU A 943 37.88 -17.26 6.43
CA GLU A 943 37.08 -18.48 6.55
C GLU A 943 36.32 -18.54 7.88
N GLN A 944 36.93 -18.08 8.97
CA GLN A 944 36.26 -18.02 10.27
C GLN A 944 35.10 -17.01 10.25
N LEU A 945 35.33 -15.81 9.72
CA LEU A 945 34.30 -14.78 9.59
C LEU A 945 33.11 -15.25 8.75
N LYS A 946 33.34 -16.02 7.68
CA LYS A 946 32.25 -16.62 6.88
C LYS A 946 31.40 -17.63 7.66
N LYS A 947 32.02 -18.41 8.56
CA LYS A 947 31.27 -19.34 9.43
C LYS A 947 30.45 -18.58 10.45
N ASP A 948 31.01 -17.50 11.00
CA ASP A 948 30.32 -16.64 11.96
C ASP A 948 29.13 -15.91 11.28
N GLU A 949 29.30 -15.45 10.04
CA GLU A 949 28.22 -14.88 9.21
C GLU A 949 27.07 -15.86 9.00
N GLN A 950 27.35 -17.12 8.60
CA GLN A 950 26.33 -18.16 8.46
C GLN A 950 25.60 -18.45 9.78
N SER A 951 26.33 -18.48 10.90
CA SER A 951 25.73 -18.67 12.21
C SER A 951 24.79 -17.52 12.59
N LEU A 952 25.14 -16.27 12.25
CA LEU A 952 24.32 -15.09 12.49
C LEU A 952 23.06 -15.08 11.61
N GLU A 953 23.16 -15.48 10.33
CA GLU A 953 21.99 -15.63 9.46
C GLU A 953 20.98 -16.65 10.01
N GLU A 954 21.46 -17.78 10.53
CA GLU A 954 20.57 -18.76 11.17
C GLU A 954 19.91 -18.21 12.44
N GLU A 955 20.61 -17.40 13.23
CA GLU A 955 20.06 -16.73 14.41
C GLU A 955 19.01 -15.68 14.03
N GLU A 956 19.24 -14.91 12.97
CA GLU A 956 18.28 -13.93 12.47
C GLU A 956 16.99 -14.61 11.99
N ILE A 957 17.10 -15.72 11.24
CA ILE A 957 15.93 -16.50 10.81
C ILE A 957 15.15 -17.03 12.02
N ARG A 958 15.85 -17.49 13.07
CA ARG A 958 15.20 -17.92 14.32
C ARG A 958 14.47 -16.74 14.98
N TYR A 959 15.13 -15.61 15.14
CA TYR A 959 14.55 -14.41 15.74
C TYR A 959 13.32 -13.91 14.98
N LEU A 960 13.36 -13.91 13.65
CA LEU A 960 12.23 -13.50 12.80
C LEU A 960 11.02 -14.44 12.96
N ARG A 961 11.24 -15.75 13.13
CA ARG A 961 10.14 -16.68 13.41
C ARG A 961 9.49 -16.38 14.75
N ASP A 962 10.28 -16.19 15.79
CA ASP A 962 9.79 -15.88 17.13
C ASP A 962 9.06 -14.54 17.16
N TYR A 963 9.59 -13.51 16.51
CA TYR A 963 8.92 -12.22 16.36
C TYR A 963 7.57 -12.34 15.66
N ASN A 964 7.50 -13.09 14.56
CA ASN A 964 6.25 -13.30 13.83
C ASN A 964 5.22 -14.08 14.66
N GLU A 965 5.65 -15.05 15.46
CA GLU A 965 4.78 -15.75 16.40
C GLU A 965 4.25 -14.81 17.48
N GLN A 966 5.10 -14.01 18.11
CA GLN A 966 4.67 -13.02 19.10
C GLN A 966 3.69 -11.99 18.51
N LYS A 967 3.93 -11.56 17.26
CA LYS A 967 3.03 -10.66 16.55
C LYS A 967 1.67 -11.29 16.26
N ARG A 968 1.62 -12.59 15.91
CA ARG A 968 0.36 -13.33 15.76
C ARG A 968 -0.41 -13.37 17.09
N LEU A 969 0.26 -13.71 18.18
CA LEU A 969 -0.33 -13.76 19.52
C LEU A 969 -0.87 -12.39 19.96
N LEU A 970 -0.15 -11.30 19.65
CA LEU A 970 -0.61 -9.95 19.91
C LEU A 970 -1.94 -9.66 19.17
N PHE A 971 -2.04 -10.00 17.89
CA PHE A 971 -3.28 -9.79 17.13
C PHE A 971 -4.45 -10.62 17.67
N GLU A 972 -4.21 -11.88 18.04
CA GLU A 972 -5.22 -12.73 18.68
C GLU A 972 -5.71 -12.10 20.00
N ALA A 973 -4.79 -11.60 20.83
CA ALA A 973 -5.13 -10.95 22.09
C ALA A 973 -5.89 -9.62 21.89
N GLU A 974 -5.54 -8.82 20.89
CA GLU A 974 -6.26 -7.58 20.55
C GLU A 974 -7.69 -7.85 20.09
N ASP A 975 -7.91 -8.91 19.31
CA ASP A 975 -9.24 -9.29 18.86
C ASP A 975 -10.09 -9.85 20.02
N GLU A 976 -9.49 -10.63 20.93
CA GLU A 976 -10.14 -11.03 22.17
C GLU A 976 -10.51 -9.82 23.04
N GLN A 977 -9.61 -8.84 23.18
CA GLN A 977 -9.87 -7.61 23.91
C GLN A 977 -11.07 -6.85 23.34
N LYS A 978 -11.13 -6.67 22.02
CA LYS A 978 -12.28 -6.02 21.35
C LYS A 978 -13.58 -6.79 21.57
N SER A 979 -13.54 -8.11 21.55
CA SER A 979 -14.69 -8.97 21.82
C SER A 979 -15.21 -8.77 23.24
N ILE A 980 -14.32 -8.80 24.25
CA ILE A 980 -14.64 -8.60 25.66
C ILE A 980 -15.19 -7.19 25.91
N ASP A 981 -14.62 -6.17 25.26
CA ASP A 981 -15.11 -4.79 25.36
C ASP A 981 -16.54 -4.66 24.84
N ASN A 982 -16.86 -5.31 23.73
CA ASN A 982 -18.21 -5.32 23.17
C ASN A 982 -19.20 -6.06 24.09
N GLN A 983 -18.80 -7.20 24.66
CA GLN A 983 -19.60 -7.92 25.65
C GLN A 983 -19.84 -7.06 26.90
N THR A 984 -18.82 -6.36 27.37
CA THR A 984 -18.92 -5.45 28.52
C THR A 984 -19.87 -4.29 28.24
N LYS A 985 -19.80 -3.68 27.05
CA LYS A 985 -20.74 -2.64 26.61
C LYS A 985 -22.17 -3.17 26.58
N HIS A 986 -22.38 -4.38 26.04
CA HIS A 986 -23.71 -5.00 26.01
C HIS A 986 -24.26 -5.27 27.41
N ALA A 987 -23.44 -5.85 28.30
CA ALA A 987 -23.81 -6.12 29.67
C ALA A 987 -24.14 -4.83 30.44
N ARG A 988 -23.36 -3.76 30.26
CA ARG A 988 -23.65 -2.43 30.84
C ARG A 988 -24.98 -1.87 30.35
N ALA A 989 -25.27 -1.96 29.05
CA ALA A 989 -26.55 -1.50 28.51
C ALA A 989 -27.75 -2.27 29.08
N GLN A 990 -27.62 -3.59 29.27
CA GLN A 990 -28.66 -4.40 29.92
C GLN A 990 -28.82 -4.04 31.40
N TYR A 991 -27.71 -3.84 32.12
CA TYR A 991 -27.73 -3.40 33.51
C TYR A 991 -28.44 -2.06 33.68
N GLU A 992 -28.12 -1.06 32.84
CA GLU A 992 -28.80 0.24 32.87
C GLU A 992 -30.31 0.12 32.62
N LYS A 993 -30.72 -0.76 31.70
CA LYS A 993 -32.13 -1.01 31.40
C LYS A 993 -32.86 -1.65 32.58
N LEU A 994 -32.24 -2.63 33.24
CA LEU A 994 -32.79 -3.30 34.42
C LEU A 994 -32.85 -2.36 35.61
N SER A 995 -31.80 -1.57 35.86
CA SER A 995 -31.73 -0.56 36.92
C SER A 995 -32.85 0.48 36.83
N LYS A 996 -33.22 0.91 35.62
CA LYS A 996 -34.27 1.92 35.39
C LYS A 996 -35.70 1.35 35.47
N THR A 997 -35.89 0.04 35.55
CA THR A 997 -37.21 -0.61 35.48
C THR A 997 -37.77 -0.88 36.89
N ASN A 998 -38.70 -0.04 37.36
CA ASN A 998 -39.45 -0.32 38.59
C ASN A 998 -40.69 -1.19 38.30
N ALA A 999 -40.77 -2.37 38.93
CA ALA A 999 -41.87 -3.32 38.78
C ALA A 999 -43.26 -2.71 39.06
N PHE A 1000 -43.38 -1.78 40.01
CA PHE A 1000 -44.66 -1.16 40.36
C PHE A 1000 -45.13 -0.14 39.31
N ASN A 1001 -44.21 0.68 38.76
CA ASN A 1001 -44.53 1.59 37.66
C ASN A 1001 -44.83 0.83 36.36
N ALA A 1002 -44.17 -0.32 36.14
CA ALA A 1002 -44.45 -1.20 35.01
C ALA A 1002 -45.82 -1.90 35.13
N ALA A 1003 -46.23 -2.28 36.34
CA ALA A 1003 -47.50 -2.97 36.59
C ALA A 1003 -48.72 -2.03 36.71
N PHE A 1004 -48.54 -0.80 37.21
CA PHE A 1004 -49.62 0.18 37.44
C PHE A 1004 -49.24 1.56 36.90
N HIS A 1005 -49.41 1.75 35.59
CA HIS A 1005 -49.16 3.01 34.93
C HIS A 1005 -50.31 4.01 35.18
N ILE A 1006 -50.12 4.95 36.12
CA ILE A 1006 -51.08 6.03 36.41
C ILE A 1006 -50.71 7.30 35.63
N TRP A 1007 -51.64 7.80 34.82
CA TRP A 1007 -51.46 9.01 34.01
C TRP A 1007 -52.73 9.87 33.95
N HIS A 1008 -52.65 11.04 33.32
CA HIS A 1008 -53.79 11.95 33.14
C HIS A 1008 -54.08 12.11 31.65
N GLN A 1009 -55.34 11.92 31.26
CA GLN A 1009 -55.82 12.14 29.89
C GLN A 1009 -56.88 13.24 29.95
N GLU A 1010 -56.49 14.47 29.59
CA GLU A 1010 -57.30 15.69 29.68
C GLU A 1010 -57.96 15.86 31.07
N HIS A 1011 -59.27 15.63 31.16
CA HIS A 1011 -60.08 15.78 32.36
C HIS A 1011 -60.12 14.52 33.25
N PHE A 1012 -59.63 13.37 32.77
CA PHE A 1012 -59.70 12.09 33.50
C PHE A 1012 -58.36 11.67 34.11
N GLY A 1013 -58.41 10.97 35.24
CA GLY A 1013 -57.31 10.14 35.70
C GLY A 1013 -57.39 8.76 35.05
N THR A 1014 -56.24 8.21 34.64
CA THR A 1014 -56.15 6.88 34.02
C THR A 1014 -55.22 5.97 34.79
N ILE A 1015 -55.57 4.68 34.87
CA ILE A 1015 -54.70 3.63 35.43
C ILE A 1015 -54.66 2.46 34.46
N ASN A 1016 -53.46 2.08 34.00
CA ASN A 1016 -53.25 1.05 32.97
C ASN A 1016 -54.11 1.29 31.71
N GLY A 1017 -54.30 2.56 31.34
CA GLY A 1017 -55.10 2.98 30.17
C GLY A 1017 -56.61 3.10 30.41
N PHE A 1018 -57.14 2.70 31.57
CA PHE A 1018 -58.58 2.81 31.88
C PHE A 1018 -58.93 4.17 32.49
N ARG A 1019 -59.91 4.89 31.92
CA ARG A 1019 -60.36 6.20 32.41
C ARG A 1019 -61.32 6.09 33.58
N LEU A 1020 -61.04 6.86 34.64
CA LEU A 1020 -61.93 6.98 35.80
C LEU A 1020 -62.66 8.32 35.78
N GLY A 1021 -63.99 8.24 35.72
CA GLY A 1021 -64.90 9.37 35.68
C GLY A 1021 -65.81 9.32 34.46
N ARG A 1022 -66.73 10.28 34.37
CA ARG A 1022 -67.69 10.41 33.28
C ARG A 1022 -68.04 11.89 33.12
N LEU A 1023 -68.06 12.38 31.88
CA LEU A 1023 -68.47 13.76 31.57
C LEU A 1023 -69.71 13.73 30.68
N PRO A 1024 -70.54 14.80 30.67
CA PRO A 1024 -71.67 14.90 29.75
C PRO A 1024 -71.24 14.88 28.28
N SER A 1025 -70.06 15.40 27.97
CA SER A 1025 -69.46 15.44 26.63
C SER A 1025 -68.73 14.15 26.23
N ILE A 1026 -68.10 13.45 27.20
CA ILE A 1026 -67.32 12.24 26.97
C ILE A 1026 -67.85 11.13 27.88
N ASN A 1027 -68.60 10.22 27.27
CA ASN A 1027 -69.33 9.19 27.97
C ASN A 1027 -68.50 7.91 28.13
N VAL A 1028 -67.80 7.76 29.26
CA VAL A 1028 -67.01 6.56 29.58
C VAL A 1028 -67.93 5.41 29.99
N GLU A 1029 -67.71 4.21 29.43
CA GLU A 1029 -68.49 3.02 29.76
C GLU A 1029 -68.22 2.52 31.19
N TRP A 1030 -69.26 2.03 31.85
CA TRP A 1030 -69.15 1.55 33.24
C TRP A 1030 -68.22 0.34 33.38
N SER A 1031 -68.08 -0.48 32.34
CA SER A 1031 -67.11 -1.58 32.31
C SER A 1031 -65.66 -1.08 32.42
N GLU A 1032 -65.34 0.04 31.77
CA GLU A 1032 -64.02 0.69 31.83
C GLU A 1032 -63.77 1.29 33.22
N ILE A 1033 -64.78 1.97 33.79
CA ILE A 1033 -64.71 2.56 35.14
C ILE A 1033 -64.55 1.45 36.20
N ASN A 1034 -65.32 0.37 36.09
CA ASN A 1034 -65.24 -0.78 36.99
C ASN A 1034 -63.85 -1.45 36.90
N ALA A 1035 -63.29 -1.59 35.70
CA ALA A 1035 -61.93 -2.10 35.50
C ALA A 1035 -60.87 -1.17 36.12
N GLY A 1036 -60.98 0.14 35.92
CA GLY A 1036 -60.08 1.13 36.53
C GLY A 1036 -60.15 1.15 38.06
N LEU A 1037 -61.36 1.05 38.65
CA LEU A 1037 -61.53 0.97 40.11
C LEU A 1037 -60.99 -0.36 40.65
N GLY A 1038 -61.13 -1.45 39.90
CA GLY A 1038 -60.50 -2.73 40.22
C GLY A 1038 -58.98 -2.67 40.25
N GLN A 1039 -58.37 -1.99 39.25
CA GLN A 1039 -56.92 -1.74 39.23
C GLN A 1039 -56.48 -0.85 40.38
N ALA A 1040 -57.25 0.18 40.72
CA ALA A 1040 -56.97 1.05 41.87
C ALA A 1040 -57.07 0.29 43.21
N ALA A 1041 -58.06 -0.61 43.35
CA ALA A 1041 -58.21 -1.47 44.52
C ALA A 1041 -57.06 -2.47 44.66
N LEU A 1042 -56.62 -3.07 43.55
CA LEU A 1042 -55.46 -3.97 43.53
C LEU A 1042 -54.18 -3.24 43.89
N LEU A 1043 -54.00 -2.01 43.38
CA LEU A 1043 -52.86 -1.17 43.69
C LEU A 1043 -52.84 -0.82 45.19
N LEU A 1044 -53.92 -0.27 45.74
CA LEU A 1044 -53.98 0.13 47.15
C LEU A 1044 -53.77 -1.08 48.09
N ASN A 1045 -54.36 -2.24 47.78
CA ASN A 1045 -54.14 -3.47 48.54
C ASN A 1045 -52.68 -3.95 48.48
N SER A 1046 -52.05 -3.88 47.29
CA SER A 1046 -50.63 -4.23 47.11
C SER A 1046 -49.71 -3.27 47.87
N LEU A 1047 -50.00 -1.97 47.85
CA LEU A 1047 -49.24 -0.96 48.58
C LEU A 1047 -49.40 -1.11 50.09
N ALA A 1048 -50.62 -1.35 50.58
CA ALA A 1048 -50.90 -1.58 52.00
C ALA A 1048 -50.17 -2.84 52.52
N LYS A 1049 -50.20 -3.95 51.78
CA LYS A 1049 -49.42 -5.15 52.12
C LYS A 1049 -47.92 -4.87 52.21
N ARG A 1050 -47.37 -4.02 51.34
CA ARG A 1050 -45.93 -3.72 51.32
C ARG A 1050 -45.47 -2.93 52.54
N ILE A 1051 -46.31 -2.04 53.07
CA ILE A 1051 -46.01 -1.26 54.28
C ILE A 1051 -46.54 -1.91 55.58
N ASP A 1052 -47.07 -3.13 55.46
CA ASP A 1052 -47.74 -3.93 56.50
C ASP A 1052 -48.88 -3.18 57.21
N LEU A 1053 -49.71 -2.49 56.42
CA LEU A 1053 -50.88 -1.78 56.92
C LEU A 1053 -52.12 -2.68 56.88
N GLN A 1054 -52.77 -2.84 58.03
CA GLN A 1054 -54.11 -3.42 58.14
C GLN A 1054 -55.14 -2.30 58.29
N PHE A 1055 -56.09 -2.24 57.37
CA PHE A 1055 -57.18 -1.27 57.43
C PHE A 1055 -58.14 -1.63 58.58
N ILE A 1056 -58.57 -0.63 59.35
CA ILE A 1056 -59.26 -0.85 60.64
C ILE A 1056 -60.71 -1.31 60.43
N LYS A 1057 -61.46 -0.61 59.58
CA LYS A 1057 -62.91 -0.81 59.40
C LYS A 1057 -63.27 -1.59 58.14
N TYR A 1058 -62.34 -1.68 57.21
CA TYR A 1058 -62.62 -2.10 55.84
C TYR A 1058 -61.57 -3.11 55.41
N LYS A 1059 -61.96 -4.08 54.59
CA LYS A 1059 -61.02 -4.99 53.92
C LYS A 1059 -61.25 -4.91 52.41
N ILE A 1060 -60.22 -4.53 51.66
CA ILE A 1060 -60.29 -4.39 50.21
C ILE A 1060 -60.07 -5.76 49.56
N ILE A 1061 -60.99 -6.18 48.69
CA ILE A 1061 -60.91 -7.43 47.93
C ILE A 1061 -60.86 -7.09 46.43
N PRO A 1062 -59.65 -7.10 45.81
CA PRO A 1062 -59.51 -6.86 44.38
C PRO A 1062 -59.89 -8.11 43.59
N LEU A 1063 -60.91 -7.99 42.74
CA LEU A 1063 -61.45 -9.05 41.87
C LEU A 1063 -61.71 -8.49 40.46
N GLY A 1064 -60.70 -7.82 39.90
CA GLY A 1064 -60.80 -7.16 38.60
C GLY A 1064 -61.96 -6.15 38.58
N SER A 1065 -62.77 -6.17 37.52
CA SER A 1065 -63.94 -5.28 37.37
C SER A 1065 -65.07 -5.51 38.37
N HIS A 1066 -64.99 -6.53 39.23
CA HIS A 1066 -65.99 -6.83 40.27
C HIS A 1066 -65.42 -6.70 41.69
N SER A 1067 -64.42 -5.83 41.86
CA SER A 1067 -63.79 -5.57 43.16
C SER A 1067 -64.81 -5.02 44.18
N TYR A 1068 -64.62 -5.33 45.46
CA TYR A 1068 -65.51 -4.88 46.54
C TYR A 1068 -64.76 -4.68 47.86
N ILE A 1069 -65.41 -4.02 48.82
CA ILE A 1069 -64.89 -3.76 50.16
C ILE A 1069 -65.79 -4.43 51.20
N GLU A 1070 -65.22 -5.17 52.14
CA GLU A 1070 -65.96 -5.73 53.28
C GLU A 1070 -65.91 -4.75 54.46
N ASP A 1071 -67.06 -4.36 55.01
CA ASP A 1071 -67.14 -3.61 56.27
C ASP A 1071 -67.04 -4.58 57.46
N LEU A 1072 -66.00 -4.42 58.28
CA LEU A 1072 -65.70 -5.30 59.40
C LEU A 1072 -66.62 -5.06 60.61
N ASN A 1073 -67.36 -3.95 60.65
CA ASN A 1073 -68.25 -3.60 61.76
C ASN A 1073 -69.69 -4.11 61.56
N GLU A 1074 -70.12 -4.29 60.31
CA GLU A 1074 -71.46 -4.76 59.99
C GLU A 1074 -71.42 -6.22 59.51
N ARG A 1075 -72.13 -7.11 60.22
CA ARG A 1075 -72.34 -8.50 59.80
C ARG A 1075 -73.81 -8.74 59.48
N LYS A 1076 -74.09 -9.30 58.31
CA LYS A 1076 -75.42 -9.81 57.94
C LYS A 1076 -75.30 -11.29 57.64
N ASN A 1077 -76.13 -12.12 58.28
CA ASN A 1077 -76.14 -13.58 58.12
C ASN A 1077 -74.75 -14.24 58.30
N GLY A 1078 -73.97 -13.80 59.29
CA GLY A 1078 -72.64 -14.35 59.58
C GLY A 1078 -71.51 -13.95 58.62
N LYS A 1079 -71.80 -13.19 57.56
CA LYS A 1079 -70.80 -12.62 56.63
C LYS A 1079 -70.69 -11.11 56.80
N PHE A 1080 -69.50 -10.56 56.59
CA PHE A 1080 -69.29 -9.11 56.55
C PHE A 1080 -70.09 -8.49 55.40
N VAL A 1081 -70.61 -7.27 55.59
CA VAL A 1081 -71.36 -6.56 54.55
C VAL A 1081 -70.40 -6.20 53.41
N GLN A 1082 -70.73 -6.63 52.20
CA GLN A 1082 -69.97 -6.37 50.98
C GLN A 1082 -70.46 -5.09 50.31
N LEU A 1083 -69.55 -4.14 50.11
CA LEU A 1083 -69.76 -2.88 49.41
C LEU A 1083 -69.11 -2.98 48.01
N PRO A 1084 -69.89 -3.14 46.93
CA PRO A 1084 -69.35 -3.32 45.59
C PRO A 1084 -68.70 -2.04 45.05
N LEU A 1085 -67.45 -2.12 44.56
CA LEU A 1085 -66.77 -1.06 43.81
C LEU A 1085 -67.06 -1.14 42.31
N TYR A 1086 -68.22 -1.68 41.94
CA TYR A 1086 -68.67 -1.81 40.55
C TYR A 1086 -70.16 -1.56 40.44
N THR A 1087 -70.63 -1.17 39.25
CA THR A 1087 -72.05 -1.00 38.94
C THR A 1087 -72.38 -1.42 37.51
N GLY A 1088 -73.61 -1.90 37.25
CA GLY A 1088 -74.09 -2.38 35.95
C GLY A 1088 -75.34 -1.64 35.47
N ARG A 1089 -75.45 -1.35 34.17
CA ARG A 1089 -76.62 -0.65 33.59
C ARG A 1089 -77.89 -1.54 33.68
N ARG A 1090 -78.79 -1.25 34.63
CA ARG A 1090 -80.28 -1.29 34.52
C ARG A 1090 -80.96 -0.95 35.87
N HIS A 1091 -81.83 0.07 35.84
CA HIS A 1091 -82.86 0.52 36.81
C HIS A 1091 -82.51 1.47 37.99
N LEU A 1092 -82.83 2.75 37.77
CA LEU A 1092 -83.71 3.67 38.54
C LEU A 1092 -83.74 3.74 40.08
N THR A 1093 -82.81 3.14 40.81
CA THR A 1093 -82.47 3.53 42.19
C THR A 1093 -80.97 3.59 42.31
N TRP A 1094 -80.44 4.79 42.55
CA TRP A 1094 -79.01 5.05 42.63
C TRP A 1094 -78.43 4.23 43.77
N ASP A 1095 -77.56 3.28 43.43
CA ASP A 1095 -77.13 2.24 44.35
C ASP A 1095 -76.35 2.85 45.52
N ASN A 1096 -77.05 3.06 46.64
CA ASN A 1096 -76.47 3.56 47.89
C ASN A 1096 -75.24 2.74 48.30
N GLN A 1097 -75.14 1.49 47.84
CA GLN A 1097 -74.02 0.59 48.13
C GLN A 1097 -72.75 0.95 47.35
N PHE A 1098 -72.83 1.34 46.07
CA PHE A 1098 -71.66 1.75 45.27
C PHE A 1098 -71.06 3.08 45.80
N ASN A 1099 -71.94 4.05 46.12
CA ASN A 1099 -71.49 5.30 46.73
C ASN A 1099 -70.88 5.08 48.13
N LYS A 1100 -71.45 4.17 48.93
CA LYS A 1100 -70.85 3.74 50.20
C LYS A 1100 -69.48 3.06 49.99
N ALA A 1101 -69.33 2.26 48.94
CA ALA A 1101 -68.08 1.61 48.58
C ALA A 1101 -67.01 2.63 48.20
N LEU A 1102 -67.32 3.65 47.38
CA LEU A 1102 -66.37 4.71 47.02
C LEU A 1102 -65.94 5.56 48.23
N ILE A 1103 -66.87 5.86 49.14
CA ILE A 1103 -66.56 6.57 50.39
C ILE A 1103 -65.65 5.70 51.29
N ALA A 1104 -65.94 4.40 51.41
CA ALA A 1104 -65.11 3.46 52.16
C ALA A 1104 -63.72 3.30 51.52
N PHE A 1105 -63.64 3.30 50.19
CA PHE A 1105 -62.38 3.23 49.46
C PHE A 1105 -61.53 4.47 49.71
N LEU A 1106 -62.13 5.67 49.69
CA LEU A 1106 -61.42 6.91 50.00
C LEU A 1106 -60.94 6.94 51.46
N ASP A 1107 -61.73 6.38 52.39
CA ASP A 1107 -61.30 6.24 53.79
C ASP A 1107 -60.08 5.30 53.91
N CYS A 1108 -60.03 4.22 53.13
CA CYS A 1108 -58.84 3.37 53.04
C CYS A 1108 -57.64 4.13 52.49
N VAL A 1109 -57.80 4.95 51.45
CA VAL A 1109 -56.73 5.83 50.94
C VAL A 1109 -56.25 6.82 52.01
N ASN A 1110 -57.16 7.33 52.85
CA ASN A 1110 -56.81 8.22 53.96
C ASN A 1110 -56.08 7.49 55.10
N GLN A 1111 -56.50 6.26 55.45
CA GLN A 1111 -55.77 5.42 56.42
C GLN A 1111 -54.36 5.10 55.91
N PHE A 1112 -54.23 4.82 54.60
CA PHE A 1112 -52.94 4.62 53.96
C PHE A 1112 -52.06 5.87 53.99
N LYS A 1113 -52.63 7.04 53.73
CA LYS A 1113 -51.96 8.34 53.90
C LYS A 1113 -51.42 8.49 55.33
N LEU A 1114 -52.26 8.31 56.35
CA LEU A 1114 -51.86 8.46 57.76
C LEU A 1114 -50.73 7.49 58.15
N ALA A 1115 -50.76 6.26 57.62
CA ALA A 1115 -49.69 5.28 57.85
C ALA A 1115 -48.36 5.64 57.17
N ILE A 1116 -48.39 6.38 56.05
CA ILE A 1116 -47.18 6.93 55.43
C ILE A 1116 -46.68 8.14 56.22
N GLU A 1117 -47.56 9.07 56.57
CA GLU A 1117 -47.22 10.28 57.34
C GLU A 1117 -46.64 9.94 58.72
N SER A 1118 -47.10 8.86 59.36
CA SER A 1118 -46.52 8.39 60.62
C SER A 1118 -45.09 7.86 60.47
N LYS A 1119 -44.71 7.37 59.29
CA LYS A 1119 -43.35 6.88 58.99
C LYS A 1119 -42.44 8.00 58.46
N ASN A 1120 -42.99 9.06 57.87
CA ASN A 1120 -42.22 10.21 57.37
C ASN A 1120 -43.01 11.52 57.49
N GLN A 1121 -42.62 12.37 58.45
CA GLN A 1121 -43.31 13.64 58.75
C GLN A 1121 -43.21 14.69 57.62
N ARG A 1122 -42.30 14.54 56.64
CA ARG A 1122 -42.16 15.50 55.52
C ARG A 1122 -43.00 15.15 54.30
N PHE A 1123 -43.59 13.96 54.25
CA PHE A 1123 -44.41 13.53 53.12
C PHE A 1123 -45.86 14.03 53.29
N CYS A 1124 -46.42 14.66 52.27
CA CYS A 1124 -47.82 15.09 52.25
C CYS A 1124 -48.42 14.77 50.88
N LEU A 1125 -49.62 14.18 50.87
CA LEU A 1125 -50.33 13.95 49.61
C LEU A 1125 -50.88 15.28 49.06
N PRO A 1126 -50.85 15.48 47.72
CA PRO A 1126 -51.21 16.76 47.10
C PRO A 1126 -52.67 17.17 47.35
N TYR A 1127 -53.58 16.21 47.50
CA TYR A 1127 -55.00 16.48 47.72
C TYR A 1127 -55.47 16.00 49.09
N LYS A 1128 -56.05 16.91 49.88
CA LYS A 1128 -56.46 16.64 51.26
C LYS A 1128 -57.81 15.94 51.32
N MET A 1129 -57.90 14.86 52.10
CA MET A 1129 -59.16 14.16 52.40
C MET A 1129 -59.71 14.65 53.74
N ASN A 1130 -61.00 15.00 53.81
CA ASN A 1130 -61.59 15.61 55.01
C ASN A 1130 -61.98 14.54 56.05
N GLU A 1131 -61.44 14.64 57.26
CA GLU A 1131 -61.70 13.67 58.35
C GLU A 1131 -63.10 13.81 58.97
N LYS A 1132 -63.69 15.02 58.96
CA LYS A 1132 -65.02 15.29 59.54
C LYS A 1132 -66.16 15.04 58.55
N LYS A 1133 -65.92 15.22 57.25
CA LYS A 1133 -66.88 14.94 56.16
C LYS A 1133 -66.34 13.81 55.27
N LYS A 1134 -66.78 12.58 55.56
CA LYS A 1134 -66.41 11.38 54.79
C LYS A 1134 -66.78 11.54 53.31
N GLY A 1135 -65.91 11.09 52.41
CA GLY A 1135 -66.16 11.11 50.96
C GLY A 1135 -65.78 12.41 50.24
N VAL A 1136 -65.14 13.37 50.91
CA VAL A 1136 -64.74 14.67 50.33
C VAL A 1136 -63.22 14.76 50.13
N ILE A 1137 -62.81 15.12 48.91
CA ILE A 1137 -61.43 15.47 48.54
C ILE A 1137 -61.36 16.97 48.25
N THR A 1138 -60.33 17.64 48.77
CA THR A 1138 -60.14 19.08 48.62
C THR A 1138 -58.92 19.36 47.75
N ASP A 1139 -59.10 20.23 46.75
CA ASP A 1139 -58.05 20.69 45.85
C ASP A 1139 -57.14 21.75 46.53
N SER A 1140 -56.00 22.07 45.93
CA SER A 1140 -55.03 23.08 46.39
C SER A 1140 -55.67 24.47 46.55
N ASN A 1141 -56.74 24.76 45.78
CA ASN A 1141 -57.50 26.01 45.82
C ASN A 1141 -58.63 26.02 46.87
N GLY A 1142 -58.78 24.95 47.67
CA GLY A 1142 -59.78 24.87 48.76
C GLY A 1142 -61.19 24.40 48.34
N TYR A 1143 -61.41 24.12 47.05
CA TYR A 1143 -62.68 23.55 46.57
C TYR A 1143 -62.84 22.08 46.99
N GLN A 1144 -64.04 21.73 47.44
CA GLN A 1144 -64.40 20.40 47.94
C GLN A 1144 -65.19 19.61 46.89
N PHE A 1145 -64.70 18.42 46.55
CA PHE A 1145 -65.33 17.51 45.60
C PHE A 1145 -65.72 16.21 46.31
N HIS A 1146 -66.91 15.68 46.02
CA HIS A 1146 -67.41 14.46 46.65
C HIS A 1146 -67.25 13.24 45.72
N VAL A 1147 -66.81 12.10 46.28
CA VAL A 1147 -66.59 10.87 45.49
C VAL A 1147 -67.86 10.08 45.20
N SER A 1148 -69.01 10.45 45.79
CA SER A 1148 -70.29 9.83 45.45
C SER A 1148 -70.81 10.31 44.10
N TYR A 1149 -71.30 9.39 43.31
CA TYR A 1149 -71.96 9.68 42.06
C TYR A 1149 -73.42 10.14 42.28
N GLN A 1150 -73.79 11.30 41.72
CA GLN A 1150 -75.16 11.84 41.66
C GLN A 1150 -75.47 12.33 40.23
N VAL A 1151 -76.73 12.27 39.78
CA VAL A 1151 -77.12 12.86 38.49
C VAL A 1151 -76.82 14.35 38.51
N GLY A 1152 -76.07 14.87 37.54
CA GLY A 1152 -75.79 16.30 37.42
C GLY A 1152 -74.46 16.77 38.04
N SER A 1153 -73.77 15.95 38.85
CA SER A 1153 -72.44 16.27 39.43
C SER A 1153 -71.28 15.50 38.78
N GLN A 1154 -71.45 15.10 37.51
CA GLN A 1154 -70.51 14.25 36.78
C GLN A 1154 -69.09 14.83 36.65
N GLU A 1155 -68.98 16.15 36.49
CA GLU A 1155 -67.68 16.84 36.41
C GLU A 1155 -66.94 16.84 37.74
N GLU A 1156 -67.65 17.12 38.84
CA GLU A 1156 -67.11 17.11 40.20
C GLU A 1156 -66.65 15.71 40.60
N TRP A 1157 -67.45 14.69 40.25
CA TRP A 1157 -67.13 13.29 40.49
C TRP A 1157 -65.88 12.85 39.72
N THR A 1158 -65.75 13.24 38.45
CA THR A 1158 -64.57 12.94 37.61
C THR A 1158 -63.31 13.59 38.17
N LYS A 1159 -63.40 14.84 38.64
CA LYS A 1159 -62.27 15.52 39.31
C LYS A 1159 -61.89 14.81 40.61
N ALA A 1160 -62.86 14.41 41.42
CA ALA A 1160 -62.60 13.67 42.67
C ALA A 1160 -61.84 12.36 42.40
N LEU A 1161 -62.26 11.57 41.40
CA LEU A 1161 -61.57 10.34 41.03
C LEU A 1161 -60.16 10.57 40.47
N LYS A 1162 -59.97 11.63 39.67
CA LYS A 1162 -58.65 12.05 39.18
C LYS A 1162 -57.70 12.41 40.33
N TYR A 1163 -58.18 13.15 41.32
CA TYR A 1163 -57.39 13.53 42.50
C TYR A 1163 -57.06 12.32 43.37
N MET A 1164 -58.00 11.40 43.54
CA MET A 1164 -57.77 10.12 44.24
C MET A 1164 -56.68 9.29 43.56
N LEU A 1165 -56.71 9.11 42.24
CA LEU A 1165 -55.65 8.40 41.51
C LEU A 1165 -54.30 9.11 41.60
N THR A 1166 -54.30 10.44 41.61
CA THR A 1166 -53.07 11.21 41.76
C THR A 1166 -52.46 11.01 43.15
N ASN A 1167 -53.27 10.99 44.21
CA ASN A 1167 -52.82 10.63 45.55
C ASN A 1167 -52.21 9.21 45.59
N LEU A 1168 -52.84 8.23 44.92
CA LEU A 1168 -52.30 6.86 44.81
C LEU A 1168 -50.97 6.82 44.04
N LYS A 1169 -50.80 7.62 42.98
CA LYS A 1169 -49.53 7.74 42.24
C LYS A 1169 -48.40 8.31 43.11
N TRP A 1170 -48.70 9.32 43.92
CA TRP A 1170 -47.74 9.88 44.86
C TRP A 1170 -47.36 8.86 45.95
N GLY A 1171 -48.32 8.10 46.47
CA GLY A 1171 -48.06 6.99 47.38
C GLY A 1171 -47.20 5.87 46.76
N LEU A 1172 -47.45 5.53 45.49
CA LEU A 1172 -46.65 4.57 44.72
C LEU A 1172 -45.19 5.02 44.56
N THR A 1173 -45.00 6.30 44.24
CA THR A 1173 -43.68 6.91 44.05
C THR A 1173 -42.89 6.91 45.36
N TRP A 1174 -43.56 7.22 46.47
CA TRP A 1174 -42.94 7.17 47.79
C TRP A 1174 -42.51 5.75 48.18
N ILE A 1175 -43.37 4.74 48.04
CA ILE A 1175 -43.00 3.34 48.35
C ILE A 1175 -41.84 2.87 47.47
N THR A 1176 -41.80 3.29 46.21
CA THR A 1176 -40.68 3.00 45.31
C THR A 1176 -39.38 3.61 45.82
N SER A 1177 -39.41 4.86 46.31
CA SER A 1177 -38.22 5.54 46.85
C SER A 1177 -37.71 4.97 48.18
N GLN A 1178 -38.52 4.15 48.87
CA GLN A 1178 -38.15 3.47 50.12
C GLN A 1178 -37.56 2.07 49.87
N LEU A 1179 -37.44 1.62 48.62
CA LEU A 1179 -36.68 0.43 48.29
C LEU A 1179 -35.19 0.74 48.58
N PRO A 1180 -34.53 0.06 49.53
CA PRO A 1180 -33.11 0.26 49.74
C PRO A 1180 -32.36 -0.07 48.45
N ASP A 1181 -31.37 0.76 48.09
CA ASP A 1181 -30.29 0.43 47.15
C ASP A 1181 -29.39 -0.69 47.72
N ASP A 1182 -29.99 -1.74 48.28
CA ASP A 1182 -29.28 -2.95 48.69
C ASP A 1182 -28.91 -3.70 47.42
N MET A 1183 -27.78 -3.29 46.82
CA MET A 1183 -26.86 -4.05 45.95
C MET A 1183 -25.76 -3.16 45.31
N THR A 1184 -25.54 -1.90 45.72
CA THR A 1184 -24.53 -1.01 45.10
C THR A 1184 -23.29 -0.70 45.94
N THR A 1185 -23.05 -1.38 47.06
CA THR A 1185 -21.80 -1.22 47.84
C THR A 1185 -21.16 -2.55 48.23
N SER A 1186 -20.78 -3.36 47.26
CA SER A 1186 -19.70 -4.35 47.39
C SER A 1186 -19.24 -4.80 46.00
N ASN A 1187 -18.33 -4.03 45.42
CA ASN A 1187 -17.31 -4.43 44.43
C ASN A 1187 -16.90 -3.20 43.61
N ALA A 1188 -16.22 -2.25 44.28
CA ALA A 1188 -15.31 -1.37 43.56
C ALA A 1188 -14.13 -2.24 43.11
N ILE A 1189 -14.11 -2.61 41.83
CA ILE A 1189 -12.93 -3.16 41.18
C ILE A 1189 -11.85 -2.05 41.24
N PRO A 1190 -10.64 -2.33 41.74
CA PRO A 1190 -9.59 -1.32 41.80
C PRO A 1190 -9.25 -0.88 40.37
N THR A 1191 -9.36 0.42 40.11
CA THR A 1191 -8.77 1.05 38.93
C THR A 1191 -7.27 0.79 38.96
N THR A 1192 -6.80 -0.14 38.14
CA THR A 1192 -5.38 -0.35 37.90
C THR A 1192 -4.80 0.88 37.23
N SER A 1193 -3.92 1.55 37.95
CA SER A 1193 -2.97 2.54 37.45
C SER A 1193 -2.25 2.04 36.21
N SER A 1194 -2.16 2.90 35.20
CA SER A 1194 -1.23 2.82 34.06
C SER A 1194 0.18 2.42 34.53
N PRO A 1195 0.84 1.41 33.90
CA PRO A 1195 2.23 1.13 34.20
C PRO A 1195 3.10 2.20 33.53
N THR A 1196 3.76 3.00 34.36
CA THR A 1196 4.96 3.75 33.99
C THR A 1196 6.03 2.74 33.56
N VAL A 1197 6.30 2.66 32.26
CA VAL A 1197 7.46 1.95 31.73
C VAL A 1197 8.70 2.72 32.18
N THR A 1198 9.39 2.16 33.15
CA THR A 1198 10.76 2.51 33.51
C THR A 1198 11.69 1.69 32.61
N SER A 1199 12.58 2.38 31.91
CA SER A 1199 13.66 1.77 31.12
C SER A 1199 14.65 1.04 32.03
N PRO A 1200 15.02 -0.21 31.76
CA PRO A 1200 16.32 -0.75 32.13
C PRO A 1200 17.33 -0.48 31.00
N ARG A 1201 18.59 -0.38 31.42
CA ARG A 1201 19.79 -0.17 30.58
C ARG A 1201 19.93 -1.16 29.43
#